data_AF-A0A2G1Z7Q4-F1
#
_entry.id   AF-A0A2G1Z7Q4-F1
#
_cell.length_a   1.000
_cell.length_b   1.000
_cell.length_c   1.000
_cell.angle_alpha   90.00
_cell.angle_beta   90.00
_cell.angle_gamma   90.00
#
_symmetry.space_group_name_H-M   'P 1'
#
loop_
_entity.id
_entity.type
_entity.pdbx_description
1 polymer ?
#
loop_
_entity_poly.entity_id
_entity_poly.type
_entity_poly.pdbx_seq_one_letter_code
_entity_poly.pdbx_strand_id
1 'polypeptide(L)'
;MANQTITVDTNHDAVTARAAGEFITLNAGATLTINSEPQRTPMGILHSVRCTDGTCLIDGRDVRHLELAATASFVVGEIVTGGTSGAVGEIIRIMDATTLKLRSVTGGPFQAGEAVTGSTTGTSTASGADTVGTLEILSVFGFPAANTRQGQITGRGTWFELGVSSGAASQVLNHWTENAVDIGAVWVETGLGTGIYKPWVGLGTGQTLAGVNAKAGELGNVFQYDNTTATITFGDGVNGNIPVSGARIRVPNVLLLTGTTASSPLATDPNYTARASFQTNGSLAIDFEVVDLSGMETTFWGCYSVHLIETAFCANLTIAECGSKPTIHDCATGCHRAENTIAFNIRDTASGGDIQRGNFMSRAARAGYIETSAGTVLKDTIFNVHSPIGNANGLQIFKSPDVVVDNCVAYGNYGILATSDSTDILIKNCRAAQLPSTSTACFFLGSSGAKVENPGIPVGITALAAGAALIRGEDTPDVEIKNIGSVGSPIDCRGILYPVLFTGATSDVDVANLHVFNYGIRVVTGQAAGARIRAYNVVGDGLNDIQISSQDVEIWSYRDGDADFGLIDSIRTGLTNIYDSAYAATFQGDTEGTISLFFTEKANNPSLYEITAGTPVFNSKGAAIFDQGDQIVYTWPRKILGYTGFQNVAPELRYLNQLSGNLATEFTIEYDIDTGAGYSGSWATANGTNLSPLTVSPVDGFGFKIRVTKTGAGVGAINDSMNFLGLRMVTTITAQQELYNASETVVQITAPNLPDGTRYQFYDVTNGVELANGVATGSFGGATNYVYTGAAIQVRLRAMFKPTATTAKRYAEEFGVLTINGLIFIPVLEDWQPHNTYGADGATFDQSNGGSITWDSNNNLIRFDGSAATVNGQAVVAWAAWLMTTAIGIRTFPNLVDYTGIGPLELYRIGVQPPLEIINDSSNIIVIADAVLERTDAAGLINAGSGTIHAMPRHNTGLLVASSQANLNAINAALALLGIDITNINTVVSDNQTEIAGARTDITAVGAIVTSNAAVLGDLNTDIGNIDVKITTIQGDVSALGTLSNNILGIATDNKKLLRADINFAASLANFYEEGTTTILMTKNMAGGTGLGLP
;
A
#
# COMPACT_ATOMS: atom_id res chain seq x y z
N MET A 1 34.78 -49.88 -1.87
CA MET A 1 33.74 -50.24 -2.85
C MET A 1 33.82 -49.17 -3.95
N ALA A 2 32.87 -49.06 -4.88
CA ALA A 2 32.97 -48.12 -6.00
C ALA A 2 31.72 -47.24 -6.03
N ASN A 3 31.84 -46.03 -6.60
CA ASN A 3 30.70 -45.16 -6.89
C ASN A 3 29.63 -45.93 -7.67
N GLN A 4 28.36 -45.71 -7.34
CA GLN A 4 27.24 -46.42 -7.96
C GLN A 4 26.52 -45.53 -8.96
N THR A 5 26.12 -46.10 -10.08
CA THR A 5 25.31 -45.41 -11.09
C THR A 5 23.95 -46.09 -11.18
N ILE A 6 22.90 -45.30 -10.99
CA ILE A 6 21.50 -45.72 -11.08
C ILE A 6 20.97 -45.20 -12.41
N THR A 7 20.45 -46.12 -13.24
CA THR A 7 19.89 -45.82 -14.57
C THR A 7 18.44 -46.28 -14.72
N VAL A 8 17.84 -46.80 -13.66
CA VAL A 8 16.43 -47.19 -13.55
C VAL A 8 15.92 -46.81 -12.17
N ASP A 9 14.62 -46.56 -12.04
CA ASP A 9 14.03 -46.20 -10.75
C ASP A 9 14.34 -47.25 -9.67
N THR A 10 14.86 -46.79 -8.54
CA THR A 10 15.43 -47.65 -7.50
C THR A 10 15.12 -47.07 -6.12
N ASN A 11 14.70 -47.91 -5.17
CA ASN A 11 14.63 -47.52 -3.75
C ASN A 11 16.04 -47.60 -3.13
N HIS A 12 16.40 -46.64 -2.26
CA HIS A 12 17.70 -46.61 -1.59
C HIS A 12 18.07 -47.93 -0.89
N ASP A 13 17.10 -48.63 -0.32
CA ASP A 13 17.33 -49.88 0.40
C ASP A 13 17.66 -51.06 -0.54
N ALA A 14 17.40 -50.92 -1.84
CA ALA A 14 17.79 -51.89 -2.86
C ALA A 14 19.19 -51.60 -3.45
N VAL A 15 19.84 -50.50 -3.04
CA VAL A 15 21.17 -50.11 -3.49
C VAL A 15 22.23 -50.92 -2.73
N THR A 16 23.44 -51.09 -3.27
CA THR A 16 24.49 -51.86 -2.55
C THR A 16 25.20 -51.01 -1.49
N ALA A 17 25.78 -51.63 -0.46
CA ALA A 17 26.47 -50.93 0.63
C ALA A 17 27.68 -50.13 0.10
N ARG A 18 27.99 -49.01 0.77
CA ARG A 18 29.04 -48.09 0.35
C ARG A 18 30.01 -47.81 1.49
N ALA A 19 31.27 -47.55 1.13
CA ALA A 19 32.25 -47.01 2.07
C ALA A 19 32.07 -45.49 2.23
N ALA A 20 32.58 -44.94 3.32
CA ALA A 20 32.54 -43.50 3.55
C ALA A 20 33.23 -42.73 2.42
N GLY A 21 32.55 -41.73 1.85
CA GLY A 21 33.05 -40.89 0.76
C GLY A 21 32.69 -41.35 -0.66
N GLU A 22 32.04 -42.50 -0.83
CA GLU A 22 31.48 -42.95 -2.12
C GLU A 22 30.15 -42.23 -2.43
N PHE A 23 29.88 -42.00 -3.72
CA PHE A 23 28.66 -41.29 -4.16
C PHE A 23 27.76 -42.13 -5.07
N ILE A 24 26.47 -41.76 -5.10
CA ILE A 24 25.48 -42.27 -6.07
C ILE A 24 25.37 -41.28 -7.22
N THR A 25 25.37 -41.77 -8.46
CA THR A 25 25.09 -40.97 -9.66
C THR A 25 23.78 -41.41 -10.27
N LEU A 26 22.84 -40.50 -10.49
CA LEU A 26 21.55 -40.73 -11.13
C LEU A 26 21.65 -40.29 -12.60
N ASN A 27 21.44 -41.23 -13.50
CA ASN A 27 21.54 -41.06 -14.95
C ASN A 27 20.28 -41.59 -15.67
N ALA A 28 20.14 -41.24 -16.95
CA ALA A 28 19.08 -41.72 -17.84
C ALA A 28 17.65 -41.46 -17.32
N GLY A 29 17.42 -40.36 -16.59
CA GLY A 29 16.09 -40.03 -16.06
C GLY A 29 15.67 -40.85 -14.82
N ALA A 30 16.57 -41.65 -14.23
CA ALA A 30 16.23 -42.53 -13.13
C ALA A 30 15.92 -41.78 -11.83
N THR A 31 14.96 -42.31 -11.06
CA THR A 31 14.60 -41.82 -9.73
C THR A 31 15.18 -42.70 -8.63
N LEU A 32 15.97 -42.12 -7.72
CA LEU A 32 16.32 -42.75 -6.46
C LEU A 32 15.34 -42.30 -5.37
N THR A 33 14.54 -43.22 -4.85
CA THR A 33 13.60 -42.94 -3.76
C THR A 33 14.21 -43.26 -2.40
N ILE A 34 14.20 -42.29 -1.49
CA ILE A 34 14.62 -42.41 -0.10
C ILE A 34 13.38 -42.21 0.77
N ASN A 35 12.85 -43.31 1.30
CA ASN A 35 11.68 -43.35 2.19
C ASN A 35 11.91 -44.20 3.44
N SER A 36 13.18 -44.40 3.77
CA SER A 36 13.73 -45.08 4.95
C SER A 36 14.82 -44.20 5.57
N GLU A 37 15.25 -44.54 6.77
CA GLU A 37 16.35 -43.88 7.47
C GLU A 37 17.69 -44.53 7.09
N PRO A 38 18.50 -43.99 6.15
CA PRO A 38 19.68 -44.68 5.61
C PRO A 38 20.64 -45.19 6.68
N GLN A 39 20.82 -44.41 7.76
CA GLN A 39 21.67 -44.73 8.91
C GLN A 39 21.22 -45.96 9.72
N ARG A 40 19.97 -46.41 9.56
CA ARG A 40 19.39 -47.58 10.23
C ARG A 40 19.29 -48.80 9.31
N THR A 41 19.58 -48.62 8.03
CA THR A 41 19.64 -49.70 7.05
C THR A 41 21.04 -50.30 6.99
N PRO A 42 21.20 -51.53 6.45
CA PRO A 42 22.52 -52.10 6.16
C PRO A 42 23.38 -51.24 5.21
N MET A 43 22.82 -50.20 4.59
CA MET A 43 23.47 -49.34 3.60
C MET A 43 24.32 -48.22 4.20
N GLY A 44 24.08 -47.88 5.47
CA GLY A 44 24.80 -46.81 6.17
C GLY A 44 24.36 -45.40 5.77
N ILE A 45 25.08 -44.41 6.31
CA ILE A 45 24.78 -42.98 6.19
C ILE A 45 24.76 -42.55 4.71
N LEU A 46 23.80 -41.70 4.34
CA LEU A 46 23.73 -41.10 3.02
C LEU A 46 24.86 -40.07 2.87
N HIS A 47 25.78 -40.32 1.94
CA HIS A 47 26.89 -39.40 1.63
C HIS A 47 26.48 -38.39 0.54
N SER A 48 26.96 -38.53 -0.70
CA SER A 48 26.65 -37.63 -1.81
C SER A 48 25.80 -38.32 -2.87
N VAL A 49 24.78 -37.60 -3.36
CA VAL A 49 23.96 -37.98 -4.53
C VAL A 49 24.19 -36.95 -5.63
N ARG A 50 24.61 -37.41 -6.80
CA ARG A 50 24.81 -36.61 -8.01
C ARG A 50 23.68 -36.91 -9.00
N CYS A 51 22.96 -35.88 -9.40
CA CYS A 51 21.87 -35.97 -10.35
C CYS A 51 22.36 -35.39 -11.68
N THR A 52 22.72 -36.25 -12.63
CA THR A 52 23.11 -35.79 -13.98
C THR A 52 21.85 -35.37 -14.73
N ASP A 53 20.93 -36.30 -14.95
CA ASP A 53 19.63 -36.13 -15.62
C ASP A 53 18.51 -36.94 -14.93
N GLY A 54 18.76 -37.41 -13.70
CA GLY A 54 17.79 -38.14 -12.86
C GLY A 54 17.35 -37.38 -11.61
N THR A 55 16.53 -38.03 -10.77
CA THR A 55 15.85 -37.41 -9.61
C THR A 55 16.21 -38.11 -8.30
N CYS A 56 16.73 -37.38 -7.32
CA CYS A 56 16.82 -37.85 -5.94
C CYS A 56 15.53 -37.45 -5.20
N LEU A 57 14.64 -38.41 -4.96
CA LEU A 57 13.36 -38.19 -4.28
C LEU A 57 13.47 -38.62 -2.81
N ILE A 58 13.35 -37.67 -1.89
CA ILE A 58 13.15 -37.91 -0.47
C ILE A 58 11.64 -37.85 -0.19
N ASP A 59 11.04 -38.96 0.21
CA ASP A 59 9.59 -39.08 0.34
C ASP A 59 9.18 -39.58 1.74
N GLY A 60 8.66 -38.67 2.55
CA GLY A 60 8.14 -38.93 3.89
C GLY A 60 6.61 -39.05 3.96
N ARG A 61 5.86 -38.90 2.85
CA ARG A 61 4.39 -38.79 2.88
C ARG A 61 3.69 -40.02 3.48
N ASP A 62 4.28 -41.20 3.30
CA ASP A 62 3.74 -42.48 3.75
C ASP A 62 4.50 -43.06 4.96
N VAL A 63 5.30 -42.23 5.64
CA VAL A 63 5.98 -42.63 6.87
C VAL A 63 5.03 -42.47 8.05
N ARG A 64 4.88 -43.52 8.86
CA ARG A 64 3.90 -43.60 9.95
C ARG A 64 4.52 -44.02 11.28
N HIS A 65 3.96 -43.56 12.39
CA HIS A 65 4.20 -44.12 13.72
C HIS A 65 3.03 -45.00 14.11
N LEU A 66 3.33 -46.23 14.53
CA LEU A 66 2.35 -47.16 15.06
C LEU A 66 2.74 -47.55 16.49
N GLU A 67 1.95 -47.11 17.45
CA GLU A 67 2.10 -47.51 18.84
C GLU A 67 1.42 -48.88 19.08
N LEU A 68 2.06 -49.70 19.92
CA LEU A 68 1.66 -51.05 20.26
C LEU A 68 1.34 -51.13 21.75
N ALA A 69 0.31 -51.91 22.09
CA ALA A 69 -0.13 -52.12 23.47
C ALA A 69 0.86 -52.94 24.32
N ALA A 70 1.76 -53.69 23.69
CA ALA A 70 2.77 -54.49 24.36
C ALA A 70 3.98 -54.73 23.44
N THR A 71 5.11 -55.06 24.07
CA THR A 71 6.34 -55.43 23.36
C THR A 71 6.14 -56.68 22.53
N ALA A 72 6.51 -56.59 21.25
CA ALA A 72 6.53 -57.71 20.32
C ALA A 72 7.90 -57.81 19.63
N SER A 73 8.25 -59.02 19.19
CA SER A 73 9.57 -59.33 18.63
C SER A 73 9.68 -59.01 17.13
N PHE A 74 9.23 -57.82 16.73
CA PHE A 74 9.35 -57.35 15.34
C PHE A 74 10.80 -57.09 14.95
N VAL A 75 11.09 -57.11 13.63
CA VAL A 75 12.40 -56.73 13.08
C VAL A 75 12.28 -55.67 11.98
N VAL A 76 13.32 -54.85 11.81
CA VAL A 76 13.39 -53.88 10.70
C VAL A 76 13.42 -54.61 9.35
N GLY A 77 12.68 -54.10 8.37
CA GLY A 77 12.44 -54.70 7.05
C GLY A 77 11.24 -55.66 7.00
N GLU A 78 10.61 -55.95 8.14
CA GLU A 78 9.44 -56.81 8.20
C GLU A 78 8.17 -56.06 7.76
N ILE A 79 7.32 -56.73 6.97
CA ILE A 79 5.98 -56.24 6.67
C ILE A 79 5.04 -56.61 7.81
N VAL A 80 4.30 -55.63 8.34
CA VAL A 80 3.22 -55.81 9.32
C VAL A 80 1.85 -55.58 8.68
N THR A 81 0.83 -56.31 9.14
CA THR A 81 -0.54 -56.22 8.65
C THR A 81 -1.53 -56.04 9.80
N GLY A 82 -2.42 -55.05 9.66
CA GLY A 82 -3.55 -54.79 10.55
C GLY A 82 -4.67 -55.78 10.27
N GLY A 83 -5.10 -56.50 11.31
CA GLY A 83 -6.09 -57.57 11.18
C GLY A 83 -7.50 -57.09 10.83
N THR A 84 -7.88 -55.87 11.24
CA THR A 84 -9.22 -55.31 11.00
C THR A 84 -9.20 -54.34 9.83
N SER A 85 -8.21 -53.43 9.82
CA SER A 85 -8.06 -52.41 8.78
C SER A 85 -7.62 -53.01 7.44
N GLY A 86 -6.88 -54.13 7.48
CA GLY A 86 -6.13 -54.61 6.32
C GLY A 86 -4.95 -53.72 5.95
N ALA A 87 -4.59 -52.75 6.81
CA ALA A 87 -3.45 -51.86 6.59
C ALA A 87 -2.15 -52.67 6.54
N VAL A 88 -1.26 -52.35 5.61
CA VAL A 88 0.04 -53.01 5.46
C VAL A 88 1.12 -51.97 5.47
N GLY A 89 2.18 -52.16 6.27
CA GLY A 89 3.35 -51.27 6.30
C GLY A 89 4.65 -52.04 6.55
N GLU A 90 5.77 -51.50 6.07
CA GLU A 90 7.10 -52.10 6.31
C GLU A 90 7.81 -51.36 7.44
N ILE A 91 8.37 -52.08 8.40
CA ILE A 91 9.09 -51.51 9.53
C ILE A 91 10.43 -50.94 9.06
N ILE A 92 10.59 -49.62 9.10
CA ILE A 92 11.89 -48.96 8.82
C ILE A 92 12.70 -48.68 10.08
N ARG A 93 12.05 -48.63 11.25
CA ARG A 93 12.70 -48.49 12.55
C ARG A 93 11.79 -48.98 13.68
N ILE A 94 12.40 -49.59 14.68
CA ILE A 94 11.79 -49.84 15.99
C ILE A 94 12.32 -48.74 16.91
N MET A 95 11.47 -47.78 17.26
CA MET A 95 11.86 -46.59 18.03
C MET A 95 12.11 -47.00 19.49
N ASP A 96 11.15 -47.73 20.05
CA ASP A 96 11.22 -48.31 21.38
C ASP A 96 10.47 -49.66 21.42
N ALA A 97 10.30 -50.24 22.61
CA ALA A 97 9.66 -51.53 22.78
C ALA A 97 8.17 -51.56 22.39
N THR A 98 7.55 -50.41 22.14
CA THR A 98 6.12 -50.21 21.88
C THR A 98 5.84 -49.35 20.65
N THR A 99 6.83 -48.69 20.03
CA THR A 99 6.61 -47.78 18.91
C THR A 99 7.36 -48.24 17.66
N LEU A 100 6.60 -48.49 16.59
CA LEU A 100 7.14 -48.82 15.26
C LEU A 100 7.08 -47.60 14.35
N LYS A 101 8.11 -47.42 13.53
CA LYS A 101 8.10 -46.51 12.39
C LYS A 101 7.97 -47.32 11.11
N LEU A 102 6.92 -47.03 10.36
CA LEU A 102 6.55 -47.75 9.15
C LEU A 102 6.74 -46.87 7.92
N ARG A 103 6.97 -47.49 6.76
CA ARG A 103 6.83 -46.85 5.45
C ARG A 103 5.80 -47.57 4.60
N SER A 104 5.41 -46.91 3.50
CA SER A 104 4.56 -47.48 2.45
C SER A 104 3.26 -48.07 2.99
N VAL A 105 2.65 -47.37 3.96
CA VAL A 105 1.39 -47.82 4.56
C VAL A 105 0.28 -47.76 3.51
N THR A 106 -0.28 -48.91 3.15
CA THR A 106 -1.34 -49.07 2.15
C THR A 106 -2.54 -49.81 2.75
N GLY A 107 -3.72 -49.69 2.14
CA GLY A 107 -4.96 -50.32 2.66
C GLY A 107 -5.75 -49.47 3.66
N GLY A 108 -5.29 -48.26 3.97
CA GLY A 108 -5.88 -47.36 4.97
C GLY A 108 -5.01 -47.30 6.24
N PRO A 109 -5.39 -46.46 7.23
CA PRO A 109 -4.68 -46.40 8.50
C PRO A 109 -4.92 -47.67 9.33
N PHE A 110 -3.92 -48.05 10.12
CA PHE A 110 -4.10 -48.97 11.22
C PHE A 110 -5.14 -48.42 12.21
N GLN A 111 -5.89 -49.31 12.85
CA GLN A 111 -6.97 -48.99 13.77
C GLN A 111 -6.58 -49.31 15.21
N ALA A 112 -7.02 -48.48 16.14
CA ALA A 112 -6.85 -48.72 17.57
C ALA A 112 -7.44 -50.08 17.98
N GLY A 113 -6.68 -50.86 18.75
CA GLY A 113 -7.09 -52.16 19.27
C GLY A 113 -7.02 -53.32 18.28
N GLU A 114 -6.56 -53.10 17.05
CA GLU A 114 -6.45 -54.19 16.08
C GLU A 114 -5.20 -55.05 16.27
N ALA A 115 -5.26 -56.31 15.84
CA ALA A 115 -4.08 -57.19 15.84
C ALA A 115 -3.10 -56.74 14.75
N VAL A 116 -1.83 -56.57 15.11
CA VAL A 116 -0.74 -56.24 14.18
C VAL A 116 0.11 -57.51 14.03
N THR A 117 0.10 -58.10 12.85
CA THR A 117 0.79 -59.36 12.56
C THR A 117 1.99 -59.13 11.67
N GLY A 118 3.17 -59.56 12.11
CA GLY A 118 4.38 -59.52 11.32
C GLY A 118 4.47 -60.68 10.31
N SER A 119 5.07 -60.42 9.15
CA SER A 119 5.29 -61.41 8.10
C SER A 119 6.31 -62.51 8.46
N THR A 120 7.16 -62.26 9.47
CA THR A 120 8.26 -63.15 9.89
C THR A 120 8.25 -63.45 11.39
N THR A 121 7.71 -62.55 12.22
CA THR A 121 7.74 -62.61 13.69
C THR A 121 6.35 -62.40 14.32
N GLY A 122 6.28 -62.22 15.65
CA GLY A 122 5.06 -62.35 16.46
C GLY A 122 3.94 -61.34 16.18
N THR A 123 2.84 -61.48 16.91
CA THR A 123 1.66 -60.59 16.86
C THR A 123 1.66 -59.63 18.05
N SER A 124 1.26 -58.38 17.82
CA SER A 124 0.91 -57.43 18.88
C SER A 124 -0.50 -56.86 18.65
N THR A 125 -0.88 -55.87 19.44
CA THR A 125 -2.11 -55.09 19.26
C THR A 125 -1.74 -53.62 19.12
N ALA A 126 -2.30 -52.91 18.14
CA ALA A 126 -2.14 -51.47 18.00
C ALA A 126 -2.81 -50.77 19.20
N SER A 127 -2.10 -49.89 19.91
CA SER A 127 -2.69 -49.13 21.03
C SER A 127 -3.59 -48.00 20.53
N GLY A 128 -3.30 -47.48 19.33
CA GLY A 128 -4.02 -46.40 18.66
C GLY A 128 -4.04 -46.58 17.15
N ALA A 129 -4.69 -45.66 16.43
CA ALA A 129 -4.51 -45.56 15.00
C ALA A 129 -3.07 -45.09 14.70
N ASP A 130 -2.50 -45.49 13.57
CA ASP A 130 -1.20 -44.93 13.18
C ASP A 130 -1.31 -43.43 12.92
N THR A 131 -0.22 -42.72 13.19
CA THR A 131 -0.10 -41.28 12.97
C THR A 131 1.02 -41.02 11.97
N VAL A 132 1.11 -39.80 11.45
CA VAL A 132 2.28 -39.40 10.64
C VAL A 132 3.54 -39.65 11.47
N GLY A 133 4.52 -40.32 10.86
CA GLY A 133 5.83 -40.54 11.43
C GLY A 133 6.88 -39.66 10.76
N THR A 134 8.02 -39.50 11.42
CA THR A 134 9.11 -38.66 10.89
C THR A 134 10.10 -39.46 10.05
N LEU A 135 10.65 -38.87 9.00
CA LEU A 135 11.71 -39.44 8.19
C LEU A 135 13.02 -38.70 8.49
N GLU A 136 13.90 -39.32 9.27
CA GLU A 136 15.18 -38.74 9.68
C GLU A 136 16.31 -39.19 8.75
N ILE A 137 16.92 -38.25 8.03
CA ILE A 137 18.06 -38.52 7.14
C ILE A 137 19.30 -37.86 7.74
N LEU A 138 20.23 -38.69 8.24
CA LEU A 138 21.51 -38.22 8.74
C LEU A 138 22.56 -38.17 7.62
N SER A 139 23.25 -37.03 7.48
CA SER A 139 24.40 -36.85 6.60
C SER A 139 25.65 -36.40 7.38
N VAL A 140 26.82 -36.95 7.03
CA VAL A 140 28.11 -36.70 7.73
C VAL A 140 29.01 -35.71 7.00
N PHE A 141 28.82 -35.59 5.69
CA PHE A 141 29.46 -34.58 4.86
C PHE A 141 28.35 -33.78 4.18
N GLY A 142 28.64 -32.62 3.61
CA GLY A 142 27.61 -31.90 2.87
C GLY A 142 26.93 -32.79 1.82
N PHE A 143 25.83 -32.32 1.24
CA PHE A 143 25.22 -32.94 0.06
C PHE A 143 25.83 -32.29 -1.22
N PRO A 144 27.14 -32.43 -1.57
CA PRO A 144 27.68 -31.74 -2.71
C PRO A 144 27.11 -32.37 -3.97
N ALA A 145 26.19 -31.64 -4.60
CA ALA A 145 25.54 -32.06 -5.82
C ALA A 145 26.22 -31.34 -6.99
N ALA A 146 27.31 -31.91 -7.52
CA ALA A 146 27.83 -31.52 -8.83
C ALA A 146 26.90 -32.11 -9.88
N ASN A 147 25.89 -31.32 -10.27
CA ASN A 147 24.74 -31.76 -11.05
C ASN A 147 24.62 -30.96 -12.35
N THR A 148 24.03 -31.55 -13.38
CA THR A 148 23.78 -30.84 -14.65
C THR A 148 22.38 -30.22 -14.66
N ARG A 149 22.06 -29.43 -15.70
CA ARG A 149 20.74 -28.79 -15.89
C ARG A 149 19.53 -29.71 -15.82
N GLN A 150 19.73 -31.00 -16.03
CA GLN A 150 18.64 -31.97 -16.12
C GLN A 150 18.37 -32.73 -14.81
N GLY A 151 19.26 -32.62 -13.82
CA GLY A 151 19.10 -33.32 -12.54
C GLY A 151 18.20 -32.58 -11.56
N GLN A 152 17.48 -33.35 -10.72
CA GLN A 152 16.57 -32.80 -9.71
C GLN A 152 16.80 -33.43 -8.33
N ILE A 153 16.65 -32.63 -7.27
CA ILE A 153 16.47 -33.14 -5.90
C ILE A 153 15.11 -32.68 -5.41
N THR A 154 14.29 -33.65 -5.01
CA THR A 154 12.91 -33.46 -4.62
C THR A 154 12.70 -33.97 -3.20
N GLY A 155 11.98 -33.19 -2.40
CA GLY A 155 11.60 -33.52 -1.05
C GLY A 155 10.10 -33.35 -0.89
N ARG A 156 9.43 -34.40 -0.42
CA ARG A 156 7.99 -34.43 -0.18
C ARG A 156 7.71 -34.95 1.21
N GLY A 157 7.17 -34.10 2.06
CA GLY A 157 6.72 -34.48 3.38
C GLY A 157 5.21 -34.36 3.56
N THR A 158 4.83 -34.56 4.81
CA THR A 158 3.50 -34.28 5.37
C THR A 158 3.68 -33.71 6.78
N TRP A 159 2.60 -33.24 7.38
CA TRP A 159 2.67 -32.57 8.67
C TRP A 159 2.69 -33.55 9.82
N PHE A 160 3.74 -33.48 10.63
CA PHE A 160 3.82 -34.16 11.92
C PHE A 160 3.23 -33.22 13.00
N GLU A 161 2.19 -33.67 13.70
CA GLU A 161 1.54 -32.87 14.75
C GLU A 161 2.32 -33.02 16.06
N LEU A 162 2.80 -31.89 16.61
CA LEU A 162 3.47 -31.83 17.92
C LEU A 162 2.47 -31.86 19.07
N GLY A 163 1.29 -31.28 18.86
CA GLY A 163 0.27 -31.20 19.87
C GLY A 163 -0.65 -29.99 19.68
N VAL A 164 -1.42 -29.72 20.72
CA VAL A 164 -2.40 -28.62 20.76
C VAL A 164 -1.99 -27.66 21.86
N SER A 165 -2.04 -26.36 21.57
CA SER A 165 -1.75 -25.34 22.55
C SER A 165 -2.80 -25.30 23.66
N SER A 166 -2.35 -25.13 24.90
CA SER A 166 -3.22 -24.86 26.05
C SER A 166 -3.67 -23.39 26.12
N GLY A 167 -2.99 -22.48 25.40
CA GLY A 167 -3.15 -21.03 25.53
C GLY A 167 -2.49 -20.44 26.77
N ALA A 168 -1.75 -21.24 27.54
CA ALA A 168 -1.04 -20.77 28.73
C ALA A 168 0.34 -20.19 28.38
N ALA A 169 0.75 -19.17 29.12
CA ALA A 169 2.11 -18.65 29.07
C ALA A 169 3.14 -19.72 29.48
N SER A 170 4.30 -19.71 28.84
CA SER A 170 5.38 -20.67 29.04
C SER A 170 4.96 -22.13 28.85
N GLN A 171 3.93 -22.39 28.02
CA GLN A 171 3.57 -23.76 27.68
C GLN A 171 4.76 -24.46 27.02
N VAL A 172 4.97 -25.72 27.43
CA VAL A 172 6.05 -26.57 26.93
C VAL A 172 5.44 -27.72 26.15
N LEU A 173 5.95 -27.95 24.94
CA LEU A 173 5.68 -29.17 24.17
C LEU A 173 6.99 -29.92 23.97
N ASN A 174 6.89 -31.24 23.95
CA ASN A 174 8.03 -32.09 23.57
C ASN A 174 8.07 -32.16 22.03
N HIS A 175 9.24 -32.01 21.44
CA HIS A 175 9.43 -32.41 20.05
C HIS A 175 9.74 -33.91 19.96
N TRP A 176 9.60 -34.50 18.78
CA TRP A 176 9.64 -35.96 18.58
C TRP A 176 11.05 -36.53 18.46
N THR A 177 12.10 -35.70 18.42
CA THR A 177 13.44 -36.21 18.07
C THR A 177 14.13 -36.80 19.30
N GLU A 178 14.55 -38.07 19.20
CA GLU A 178 15.40 -38.74 20.20
C GLU A 178 16.85 -38.18 20.23
N ASN A 179 17.17 -37.29 19.29
CA ASN A 179 18.48 -36.68 19.14
C ASN A 179 18.43 -35.18 19.47
N ALA A 180 19.53 -34.60 19.94
CA ALA A 180 19.66 -33.15 20.12
C ALA A 180 19.68 -32.46 18.74
N VAL A 181 18.50 -32.09 18.23
CA VAL A 181 18.31 -31.48 16.91
C VAL A 181 17.77 -30.06 17.06
N ASP A 182 18.30 -29.15 16.24
CA ASP A 182 17.76 -27.80 16.13
C ASP A 182 16.50 -27.78 15.28
N ILE A 183 15.46 -27.10 15.78
CA ILE A 183 14.25 -26.81 15.02
C ILE A 183 14.27 -25.33 14.65
N GLY A 184 14.36 -25.06 13.35
CA GLY A 184 14.34 -23.71 12.82
C GLY A 184 12.95 -23.09 12.82
N ALA A 185 11.90 -23.88 12.61
CA ALA A 185 10.53 -23.39 12.57
C ALA A 185 9.47 -24.44 12.94
N VAL A 186 8.31 -23.96 13.41
CA VAL A 186 7.08 -24.73 13.61
C VAL A 186 5.90 -23.98 12.98
N TRP A 187 4.85 -24.69 12.59
CA TRP A 187 3.65 -24.09 12.01
C TRP A 187 2.54 -24.14 13.05
N VAL A 188 2.07 -22.95 13.42
CA VAL A 188 1.05 -22.78 14.46
C VAL A 188 -0.25 -22.35 13.79
N GLU A 189 -1.33 -23.03 14.13
CA GLU A 189 -2.67 -22.69 13.67
C GLU A 189 -3.08 -21.30 14.19
N THR A 190 -3.61 -20.44 13.32
CA THR A 190 -3.92 -19.04 13.63
C THR A 190 -5.08 -18.87 14.62
N GLY A 191 -5.87 -19.93 14.82
CA GLY A 191 -6.95 -20.02 15.79
C GLY A 191 -7.52 -21.44 15.83
N LEU A 192 -8.32 -21.76 16.85
CA LEU A 192 -8.91 -23.09 17.04
C LEU A 192 -9.70 -23.53 15.80
N GLY A 193 -9.24 -24.61 15.14
CA GLY A 193 -9.94 -25.26 14.04
C GLY A 193 -9.98 -24.45 12.73
N THR A 194 -9.16 -23.41 12.61
CA THR A 194 -9.13 -22.57 11.40
C THR A 194 -8.52 -23.29 10.19
N GLY A 195 -7.64 -24.26 10.41
CA GLY A 195 -6.86 -24.92 9.36
C GLY A 195 -5.84 -24.01 8.67
N ILE A 196 -5.71 -22.75 9.10
CA ILE A 196 -4.77 -21.77 8.57
C ILE A 196 -3.58 -21.72 9.52
N TYR A 197 -2.39 -21.96 9.01
CA TYR A 197 -1.16 -22.02 9.80
C TYR A 197 -0.21 -20.89 9.40
N LYS A 198 0.62 -20.47 10.35
CA LYS A 198 1.72 -19.52 10.10
C LYS A 198 3.03 -20.08 10.66
N PRO A 199 4.17 -19.84 9.99
CA PRO A 199 5.45 -20.26 10.50
C PRO A 199 5.89 -19.37 11.68
N TRP A 200 6.32 -20.03 12.75
CA TRP A 200 6.97 -19.45 13.92
C TRP A 200 8.42 -19.93 13.94
N VAL A 201 9.34 -19.07 14.39
CA VAL A 201 10.79 -19.32 14.29
C VAL A 201 11.45 -19.60 15.64
N GLY A 202 12.44 -20.49 15.65
CA GLY A 202 13.21 -20.85 16.84
C GLY A 202 14.29 -19.82 17.19
N LEU A 203 14.46 -19.50 18.48
CA LEU A 203 15.47 -18.54 18.97
C LEU A 203 16.90 -19.10 19.08
N GLY A 204 17.12 -20.40 18.91
CA GLY A 204 18.41 -21.05 19.14
C GLY A 204 18.54 -21.61 20.55
N THR A 205 19.24 -22.73 20.70
CA THR A 205 19.54 -23.31 22.03
C THR A 205 20.31 -22.31 22.90
N GLY A 206 19.88 -22.17 24.16
CA GLY A 206 20.49 -21.27 25.14
C GLY A 206 20.11 -19.78 24.99
N GLN A 207 19.25 -19.42 24.03
CA GLN A 207 18.58 -18.12 24.04
C GLN A 207 17.26 -18.24 24.83
N THR A 208 16.86 -17.15 25.46
CA THR A 208 15.59 -17.06 26.19
C THR A 208 14.63 -16.15 25.44
N LEU A 209 13.35 -16.24 25.79
CA LEU A 209 12.34 -15.28 25.32
C LEU A 209 12.65 -13.85 25.81
N ALA A 210 13.41 -13.72 26.91
CA ALA A 210 13.91 -12.44 27.42
C ALA A 210 14.94 -11.84 26.45
N GLY A 211 14.58 -10.70 25.83
CA GLY A 211 15.37 -10.07 24.76
C GLY A 211 14.64 -10.00 23.42
N VAL A 212 13.53 -10.75 23.27
CA VAL A 212 12.51 -10.47 22.24
C VAL A 212 11.75 -9.21 22.68
N ASN A 213 12.41 -8.05 22.62
CA ASN A 213 11.94 -6.76 23.16
C ASN A 213 10.44 -6.51 22.92
N ALA A 214 9.57 -6.77 23.89
CA ALA A 214 8.15 -6.40 23.95
C ALA A 214 7.43 -6.24 22.57
N LYS A 215 7.40 -7.29 21.72
CA LYS A 215 6.85 -7.15 20.36
C LYS A 215 5.41 -7.65 20.30
N ALA A 216 4.44 -6.73 20.36
CA ALA A 216 3.06 -7.01 19.99
C ALA A 216 2.96 -7.37 18.47
N GLY A 217 2.09 -8.29 18.11
CA GLY A 217 1.83 -8.68 16.72
C GLY A 217 2.77 -9.77 16.19
N GLU A 218 3.00 -9.82 14.88
CA GLU A 218 3.58 -10.97 14.17
C GLU A 218 5.06 -11.24 14.49
N LEU A 219 5.81 -10.25 14.99
CA LEU A 219 7.21 -10.41 15.39
C LEU A 219 7.39 -11.23 16.67
N GLY A 220 6.30 -11.44 17.41
CA GLY A 220 6.25 -12.35 18.56
C GLY A 220 6.07 -13.82 18.19
N ASN A 221 5.93 -14.17 16.89
CA ASN A 221 5.76 -15.55 16.42
C ASN A 221 7.09 -16.32 16.48
N VAL A 222 7.55 -16.57 17.71
CA VAL A 222 8.85 -17.15 18.04
C VAL A 222 8.67 -18.19 19.14
N PHE A 223 9.58 -19.15 19.21
CA PHE A 223 9.64 -20.11 20.30
C PHE A 223 11.08 -20.30 20.76
N GLN A 224 11.23 -20.59 22.05
CA GLN A 224 12.49 -21.10 22.57
C GLN A 224 12.52 -22.60 22.34
N TYR A 225 13.64 -23.14 21.88
CA TYR A 225 13.87 -24.58 21.85
C TYR A 225 15.09 -24.92 22.70
N ASP A 226 15.02 -26.06 23.38
CA ASP A 226 16.13 -26.63 24.13
C ASP A 226 16.39 -28.03 23.60
N ASN A 227 17.49 -28.17 22.86
CA ASN A 227 17.88 -29.44 22.26
C ASN A 227 18.45 -30.45 23.27
N THR A 228 18.71 -30.04 24.52
CA THR A 228 19.14 -30.95 25.60
C THR A 228 17.95 -31.67 26.22
N THR A 229 16.83 -30.96 26.37
CA THR A 229 15.61 -31.50 26.97
C THR A 229 14.56 -31.91 25.94
N ALA A 230 14.81 -31.66 24.66
CA ALA A 230 13.90 -31.97 23.57
C ALA A 230 12.56 -31.21 23.69
N THR A 231 12.61 -29.95 24.13
CA THR A 231 11.42 -29.14 24.41
C THR A 231 11.35 -27.87 23.60
N ILE A 232 10.13 -27.42 23.32
CA ILE A 232 9.81 -26.10 22.79
C ILE A 232 8.91 -25.34 23.76
N THR A 233 9.22 -24.06 23.97
CA THR A 233 8.50 -23.17 24.90
C THR A 233 8.01 -21.94 24.15
N PHE A 234 6.73 -21.63 24.30
CA PHE A 234 6.09 -20.45 23.71
C PHE A 234 5.83 -19.38 24.76
N GLY A 235 5.96 -18.12 24.36
CA GLY A 235 5.59 -16.87 25.05
C GLY A 235 5.55 -16.89 26.59
N ASP A 236 6.34 -16.08 27.28
CA ASP A 236 6.39 -16.09 28.76
C ASP A 236 5.30 -15.24 29.45
N GLY A 237 4.37 -14.68 28.67
CA GLY A 237 3.33 -13.74 29.13
C GLY A 237 3.76 -12.27 29.08
N VAL A 238 5.06 -12.00 28.86
CA VAL A 238 5.64 -10.67 28.65
C VAL A 238 6.34 -10.57 27.29
N ASN A 239 7.05 -11.62 26.88
CA ASN A 239 7.86 -11.72 25.68
C ASN A 239 7.38 -12.88 24.81
N GLY A 240 7.31 -12.65 23.49
CA GLY A 240 6.82 -13.63 22.52
C GLY A 240 5.30 -13.84 22.60
N ASN A 241 4.72 -14.30 21.50
CA ASN A 241 3.30 -14.61 21.43
C ASN A 241 3.01 -15.96 22.10
N ILE A 242 1.81 -16.08 22.64
CA ILE A 242 1.26 -17.34 23.12
C ILE A 242 0.27 -17.83 22.06
N PRO A 243 0.47 -19.03 21.48
CA PRO A 243 -0.51 -19.64 20.60
C PRO A 243 -1.89 -19.68 21.25
N VAL A 244 -2.95 -19.46 20.47
CA VAL A 244 -4.33 -19.47 20.99
C VAL A 244 -4.67 -20.86 21.54
N SER A 245 -5.42 -20.91 22.64
CA SER A 245 -5.88 -22.19 23.19
C SER A 245 -6.61 -23.02 22.14
N GLY A 246 -6.22 -24.29 22.00
CA GLY A 246 -6.76 -25.18 20.99
C GLY A 246 -6.10 -25.10 19.60
N ALA A 247 -5.15 -24.18 19.38
CA ALA A 247 -4.38 -24.13 18.14
C ALA A 247 -3.49 -25.36 17.98
N ARG A 248 -3.55 -26.03 16.83
CA ARG A 248 -2.63 -27.12 16.48
C ARG A 248 -1.24 -26.60 16.15
N ILE A 249 -0.23 -27.35 16.55
CA ILE A 249 1.18 -27.03 16.32
C ILE A 249 1.81 -28.23 15.62
N ARG A 250 2.42 -27.97 14.46
CA ARG A 250 2.95 -29.00 13.57
C ARG A 250 4.29 -28.61 12.98
N VAL A 251 4.98 -29.61 12.43
CA VAL A 251 6.31 -29.50 11.81
C VAL A 251 6.39 -30.37 10.56
N PRO A 252 7.32 -30.09 9.64
CA PRO A 252 7.63 -31.01 8.56
C PRO A 252 8.09 -32.36 9.10
N ASN A 253 7.60 -33.45 8.53
CA ASN A 253 7.99 -34.79 8.96
C ASN A 253 9.29 -35.28 8.31
N VAL A 254 9.76 -34.68 7.22
CA VAL A 254 11.04 -34.98 6.58
C VAL A 254 12.14 -34.11 7.17
N LEU A 255 13.18 -34.73 7.71
CA LEU A 255 14.23 -34.08 8.48
C LEU A 255 15.60 -34.40 7.92
N LEU A 256 16.32 -33.36 7.51
CA LEU A 256 17.70 -33.47 7.06
C LEU A 256 18.63 -33.01 8.19
N LEU A 257 19.39 -33.96 8.73
CA LEU A 257 20.15 -33.82 9.97
C LEU A 257 21.66 -34.04 9.75
N THR A 258 22.48 -33.43 10.62
CA THR A 258 23.93 -33.70 10.65
C THR A 258 24.26 -34.92 11.51
N GLY A 259 25.17 -35.79 11.04
CA GLY A 259 25.74 -36.93 11.78
C GLY A 259 27.28 -36.86 11.88
N THR A 260 27.90 -37.78 12.64
CA THR A 260 29.37 -37.87 12.77
C THR A 260 29.98 -39.03 11.99
N THR A 261 31.27 -38.92 11.63
CA THR A 261 32.05 -39.95 10.93
C THR A 261 32.29 -41.22 11.74
N ALA A 262 32.08 -41.20 13.07
CA ALA A 262 32.61 -42.22 13.97
C ALA A 262 31.61 -43.29 14.46
N SER A 263 30.29 -43.14 14.32
CA SER A 263 29.34 -44.21 14.72
C SER A 263 27.90 -43.93 14.33
N SER A 264 27.24 -44.92 13.72
CA SER A 264 25.78 -45.14 13.87
C SER A 264 25.42 -45.21 15.37
N PRO A 265 24.32 -44.63 15.89
CA PRO A 265 23.27 -43.83 15.25
C PRO A 265 22.86 -42.57 16.05
N LEU A 266 23.79 -41.92 16.76
CA LEU A 266 23.48 -40.72 17.52
C LEU A 266 23.72 -39.48 16.65
N ALA A 267 22.66 -38.70 16.39
CA ALA A 267 22.87 -37.35 15.88
C ALA A 267 23.49 -36.54 17.02
N THR A 268 24.69 -36.02 16.82
CA THR A 268 25.32 -35.10 17.76
C THR A 268 25.21 -33.71 17.18
N ASP A 269 24.72 -32.75 17.95
CA ASP A 269 24.76 -31.32 17.64
C ASP A 269 26.22 -30.87 17.50
N PRO A 270 26.75 -30.70 16.26
CA PRO A 270 28.10 -30.24 16.05
C PRO A 270 28.12 -28.71 16.15
N ASN A 271 29.06 -28.15 16.91
CA ASN A 271 29.40 -26.72 16.82
C ASN A 271 29.48 -26.28 15.34
N TYR A 272 29.08 -25.04 15.04
CA TYR A 272 29.02 -24.44 13.68
C TYR A 272 30.14 -24.87 12.71
N THR A 273 31.38 -24.96 13.18
CA THR A 273 32.55 -25.36 12.40
C THR A 273 32.55 -26.82 11.91
N ALA A 274 31.58 -27.63 12.32
CA ALA A 274 31.46 -29.04 11.98
C ALA A 274 30.05 -29.45 11.45
N ARG A 275 29.17 -28.50 11.10
CA ARG A 275 27.84 -28.80 10.53
C ARG A 275 27.96 -29.35 9.09
N ALA A 276 27.08 -30.27 8.73
CA ALA A 276 26.91 -30.65 7.34
C ALA A 276 26.20 -29.52 6.57
N SER A 277 26.62 -29.28 5.34
CA SER A 277 26.03 -28.26 4.48
C SER A 277 25.24 -28.88 3.34
N PHE A 278 24.00 -28.44 3.13
CA PHE A 278 23.28 -28.72 1.90
C PHE A 278 23.71 -27.67 0.88
N GLN A 279 24.74 -28.00 0.10
CA GLN A 279 25.35 -27.11 -0.88
C GLN A 279 25.20 -27.67 -2.28
N THR A 280 24.57 -26.88 -3.14
CA THR A 280 24.54 -27.17 -4.58
C THR A 280 25.62 -26.33 -5.26
N ASN A 281 26.29 -26.91 -6.25
CA ASN A 281 27.27 -26.22 -7.09
C ASN A 281 27.02 -26.67 -8.54
N GLY A 282 25.98 -26.11 -9.17
CA GLY A 282 25.61 -26.50 -10.53
C GLY A 282 24.12 -26.29 -10.83
N SER A 283 23.76 -26.47 -12.09
CA SER A 283 22.47 -26.04 -12.64
C SER A 283 21.28 -26.95 -12.32
N LEU A 284 21.19 -27.57 -11.15
CA LEU A 284 20.09 -28.50 -10.85
C LEU A 284 18.75 -27.81 -10.53
N ALA A 285 17.67 -28.58 -10.50
CA ALA A 285 16.39 -28.17 -9.95
C ALA A 285 16.22 -28.63 -8.48
N ILE A 286 15.90 -27.71 -7.58
CA ILE A 286 15.53 -27.98 -6.18
C ILE A 286 14.02 -27.81 -6.03
N ASP A 287 13.37 -28.80 -5.44
CA ASP A 287 11.92 -28.78 -5.19
C ASP A 287 11.58 -29.43 -3.86
N PHE A 288 11.35 -28.61 -2.83
CA PHE A 288 11.01 -29.06 -1.48
C PHE A 288 9.63 -28.57 -1.06
N GLU A 289 8.86 -29.50 -0.49
CA GLU A 289 7.53 -29.27 0.05
C GLU A 289 7.40 -30.01 1.38
N VAL A 290 7.15 -29.27 2.47
CA VAL A 290 7.07 -29.81 3.84
C VAL A 290 8.35 -30.57 4.20
N VAL A 291 9.49 -29.88 4.19
CA VAL A 291 10.80 -30.41 4.54
C VAL A 291 11.47 -29.51 5.58
N ASP A 292 12.19 -30.11 6.52
CA ASP A 292 12.99 -29.39 7.49
C ASP A 292 14.49 -29.66 7.27
N LEU A 293 15.22 -28.59 6.92
CA LEU A 293 16.67 -28.54 6.73
C LEU A 293 17.39 -27.87 7.91
N SER A 294 16.74 -27.72 9.05
CA SER A 294 17.28 -27.05 10.25
C SER A 294 18.51 -27.75 10.83
N GLY A 295 18.71 -29.03 10.53
CA GLY A 295 19.92 -29.76 10.90
C GLY A 295 21.14 -29.47 10.02
N MET A 296 21.01 -28.64 8.97
CA MET A 296 22.06 -28.35 7.99
C MET A 296 22.24 -26.84 7.74
N GLU A 297 23.40 -26.44 7.22
CA GLU A 297 23.59 -25.13 6.59
C GLU A 297 23.10 -25.19 5.14
N THR A 298 22.19 -24.32 4.70
CA THR A 298 21.56 -24.47 3.36
C THR A 298 21.97 -23.36 2.40
N THR A 299 22.63 -23.75 1.30
CA THR A 299 23.03 -22.85 0.22
C THR A 299 22.75 -23.48 -1.15
N PHE A 300 21.94 -22.80 -1.94
CA PHE A 300 21.62 -23.16 -3.31
C PHE A 300 22.40 -22.26 -4.26
N TRP A 301 23.55 -22.72 -4.76
CA TRP A 301 24.41 -21.96 -5.67
C TRP A 301 24.33 -22.47 -7.11
N GLY A 302 24.04 -21.57 -8.04
CA GLY A 302 24.05 -21.84 -9.48
C GLY A 302 22.93 -22.76 -9.94
N CYS A 303 21.88 -23.00 -9.12
CA CYS A 303 20.73 -23.83 -9.45
C CYS A 303 20.02 -23.32 -10.71
N TYR A 304 19.42 -24.20 -11.49
CA TYR A 304 18.51 -23.78 -12.55
C TYR A 304 17.19 -23.27 -11.98
N SER A 305 16.61 -23.97 -11.01
CA SER A 305 15.37 -23.57 -10.34
C SER A 305 15.37 -23.96 -8.86
N VAL A 306 14.68 -23.17 -8.05
CA VAL A 306 14.49 -23.41 -6.62
C VAL A 306 13.01 -23.19 -6.29
N HIS A 307 12.35 -24.24 -5.81
CA HIS A 307 10.96 -24.24 -5.36
C HIS A 307 10.92 -24.76 -3.92
N LEU A 308 10.55 -23.89 -2.98
CA LEU A 308 10.53 -24.16 -1.55
C LEU A 308 9.15 -23.77 -1.01
N ILE A 309 8.40 -24.76 -0.55
CA ILE A 309 7.05 -24.58 0.00
C ILE A 309 7.04 -25.19 1.40
N GLU A 310 6.59 -24.41 2.40
CA GLU A 310 6.43 -24.89 3.77
C GLU A 310 7.71 -25.55 4.32
N THR A 311 8.87 -24.96 4.01
CA THR A 311 10.20 -25.51 4.32
C THR A 311 10.87 -24.76 5.46
N ALA A 312 11.47 -25.49 6.41
CA ALA A 312 12.17 -24.94 7.56
C ALA A 312 13.69 -24.98 7.39
N PHE A 313 14.36 -23.95 7.91
CA PHE A 313 15.81 -23.80 7.93
C PHE A 313 16.28 -23.27 9.28
N CYS A 314 17.56 -23.48 9.60
CA CYS A 314 18.19 -22.91 10.78
C CYS A 314 19.52 -22.26 10.38
N ALA A 315 19.83 -21.11 11.00
CA ALA A 315 20.95 -20.22 10.69
C ALA A 315 20.86 -19.46 9.37
N ASN A 316 20.65 -20.13 8.23
CA ASN A 316 20.62 -19.49 6.92
C ASN A 316 19.86 -20.27 5.83
N LEU A 317 19.27 -19.51 4.92
CA LEU A 317 18.88 -19.91 3.56
C LEU A 317 19.55 -18.96 2.59
N THR A 318 20.48 -19.48 1.78
CA THR A 318 21.12 -18.70 0.71
C THR A 318 20.74 -19.25 -0.66
N ILE A 319 20.28 -18.39 -1.56
CA ILE A 319 20.09 -18.68 -2.98
C ILE A 319 20.95 -17.71 -3.78
N ALA A 320 21.80 -18.25 -4.64
CA ALA A 320 22.74 -17.46 -5.41
C ALA A 320 22.81 -17.96 -6.86
N GLU A 321 22.89 -17.02 -7.81
CA GLU A 321 23.06 -17.32 -9.24
C GLU A 321 21.98 -18.26 -9.80
N CYS A 322 20.73 -18.15 -9.31
CA CYS A 322 19.66 -19.04 -9.77
C CYS A 322 19.21 -18.66 -11.19
N GLY A 323 19.13 -19.66 -12.09
CA GLY A 323 18.81 -19.45 -13.50
C GLY A 323 17.36 -19.09 -13.79
N SER A 324 16.44 -19.45 -12.90
CA SER A 324 15.02 -19.11 -12.94
C SER A 324 14.60 -18.40 -11.66
N LYS A 325 13.46 -17.71 -11.70
CA LYS A 325 12.87 -17.03 -10.55
C LYS A 325 12.55 -18.05 -9.45
N PRO A 326 13.22 -18.04 -8.27
CA PRO A 326 12.89 -18.93 -7.17
C PRO A 326 11.50 -18.66 -6.62
N THR A 327 10.83 -19.71 -6.16
CA THR A 327 9.55 -19.64 -5.44
C THR A 327 9.78 -20.07 -4.00
N ILE A 328 9.48 -19.19 -3.05
CA ILE A 328 9.76 -19.42 -1.62
C ILE A 328 8.51 -19.02 -0.83
N HIS A 329 7.63 -19.98 -0.55
CA HIS A 329 6.34 -19.71 0.10
C HIS A 329 6.26 -20.41 1.45
N ASP A 330 5.74 -19.69 2.45
CA ASP A 330 5.51 -20.21 3.80
C ASP A 330 6.76 -20.83 4.43
N CYS A 331 7.95 -20.36 4.04
CA CYS A 331 9.24 -20.86 4.53
C CYS A 331 9.73 -20.05 5.73
N ALA A 332 10.55 -20.66 6.57
CA ALA A 332 11.07 -19.97 7.74
C ALA A 332 12.49 -20.35 8.12
N THR A 333 13.21 -19.39 8.68
CA THR A 333 14.59 -19.56 9.15
C THR A 333 14.69 -19.10 10.60
N GLY A 334 14.96 -20.04 11.50
CA GLY A 334 15.27 -19.76 12.89
C GLY A 334 16.76 -19.54 13.15
N CYS A 335 17.11 -19.15 14.36
CA CYS A 335 18.49 -18.98 14.79
C CYS A 335 19.08 -20.33 15.23
N HIS A 336 20.31 -20.61 14.79
CA HIS A 336 21.16 -21.64 15.37
C HIS A 336 21.97 -21.00 16.51
N ARG A 337 22.02 -21.64 17.69
CA ARG A 337 22.89 -21.33 18.84
C ARG A 337 23.60 -19.96 18.80
N ALA A 338 23.04 -18.90 19.38
CA ALA A 338 23.75 -17.62 19.57
C ALA A 338 24.58 -17.08 18.33
N GLU A 339 24.24 -17.41 17.09
CA GLU A 339 25.06 -17.05 15.91
C GLU A 339 24.57 -15.82 15.15
N ASN A 340 25.49 -15.09 14.52
CA ASN A 340 25.22 -13.85 13.79
C ASN A 340 25.28 -14.08 12.28
N THR A 341 24.36 -14.88 11.73
CA THR A 341 24.26 -15.18 10.28
C THR A 341 23.10 -14.43 9.64
N ILE A 342 23.18 -14.23 8.31
CA ILE A 342 22.05 -13.73 7.54
C ILE A 342 21.02 -14.85 7.40
N ALA A 343 19.80 -14.61 7.82
CA ALA A 343 18.76 -15.65 7.84
C ALA A 343 18.27 -15.99 6.44
N PHE A 344 17.95 -14.97 5.64
CA PHE A 344 17.54 -15.14 4.24
C PHE A 344 18.39 -14.28 3.31
N ASN A 345 18.94 -14.90 2.26
CA ASN A 345 19.76 -14.24 1.27
C ASN A 345 19.41 -14.70 -0.15
N ILE A 346 19.06 -13.77 -1.03
CA ILE A 346 19.02 -13.99 -2.48
C ILE A 346 20.01 -13.03 -3.14
N ARG A 347 20.95 -13.60 -3.90
CA ARG A 347 21.99 -12.82 -4.58
C ARG A 347 22.21 -13.24 -6.02
N ASP A 348 22.63 -12.29 -6.84
CA ASP A 348 23.05 -12.49 -8.24
C ASP A 348 22.03 -13.31 -9.06
N THR A 349 20.74 -13.19 -8.72
CA THR A 349 19.65 -13.94 -9.35
C THR A 349 18.93 -12.99 -10.29
N ALA A 350 19.35 -12.96 -11.56
CA ALA A 350 18.88 -12.00 -12.55
C ALA A 350 17.36 -12.07 -12.82
N SER A 351 16.73 -13.20 -12.53
CA SER A 351 15.28 -13.40 -12.62
C SER A 351 14.49 -12.96 -11.37
N GLY A 352 15.18 -12.47 -10.33
CA GLY A 352 14.61 -12.13 -9.04
C GLY A 352 14.09 -13.34 -8.28
N GLY A 353 13.19 -13.12 -7.33
CA GLY A 353 12.47 -14.18 -6.61
C GLY A 353 11.01 -13.83 -6.32
N ASP A 354 10.18 -14.85 -6.08
CA ASP A 354 8.83 -14.72 -5.52
C ASP A 354 8.80 -15.29 -4.10
N ILE A 355 8.82 -14.40 -3.11
CA ILE A 355 8.93 -14.75 -1.70
C ILE A 355 7.65 -14.30 -0.99
N GLN A 356 6.94 -15.26 -0.39
CA GLN A 356 5.65 -15.01 0.22
C GLN A 356 5.50 -15.69 1.58
N ARG A 357 4.82 -15.02 2.53
CA ARG A 357 4.44 -15.60 3.83
C ARG A 357 5.62 -16.18 4.62
N GLY A 358 6.83 -15.66 4.40
CA GLY A 358 8.03 -16.14 5.06
C GLY A 358 8.22 -15.57 6.46
N ASN A 359 8.97 -16.27 7.31
CA ASN A 359 9.42 -15.74 8.61
C ASN A 359 10.92 -16.01 8.79
N PHE A 360 11.72 -14.97 8.63
CA PHE A 360 13.18 -15.07 8.62
C PHE A 360 13.76 -14.32 9.82
N MET A 361 14.45 -15.04 10.69
CA MET A 361 15.05 -14.47 11.89
C MET A 361 16.55 -14.65 11.93
N SER A 362 17.24 -13.53 12.19
CA SER A 362 18.66 -13.51 12.55
C SER A 362 18.83 -13.10 14.01
N ARG A 363 19.92 -13.53 14.65
CA ARG A 363 20.23 -13.07 16.01
C ARG A 363 20.67 -11.61 16.02
N ALA A 364 21.81 -11.31 15.39
CA ALA A 364 22.41 -9.97 15.39
C ALA A 364 23.06 -9.60 14.04
N ALA A 365 22.64 -10.24 12.95
CA ALA A 365 22.99 -9.85 11.58
C ALA A 365 21.72 -9.41 10.85
N ARG A 366 21.69 -9.52 9.51
CA ARG A 366 20.53 -9.15 8.69
C ARG A 366 19.51 -10.28 8.70
N ALA A 367 18.23 -9.98 8.83
CA ALA A 367 17.20 -11.00 8.67
C ALA A 367 16.96 -11.32 7.17
N GLY A 368 16.92 -10.31 6.31
CA GLY A 368 16.81 -10.45 4.86
C GLY A 368 17.88 -9.65 4.10
N TYR A 369 18.43 -10.24 3.05
CA TYR A 369 19.38 -9.59 2.15
C TYR A 369 19.07 -9.92 0.69
N ILE A 370 18.80 -8.90 -0.12
CA ILE A 370 18.57 -8.96 -1.55
C ILE A 370 19.72 -8.22 -2.24
N GLU A 371 20.51 -8.92 -3.05
CA GLU A 371 21.70 -8.37 -3.69
C GLU A 371 21.70 -8.69 -5.19
N THR A 372 21.94 -7.68 -6.05
CA THR A 372 22.06 -7.88 -7.51
C THR A 372 20.93 -8.74 -8.11
N SER A 373 19.69 -8.60 -7.63
CA SER A 373 18.58 -9.50 -7.95
C SER A 373 17.33 -8.73 -8.42
N ALA A 374 17.24 -8.53 -9.73
CA ALA A 374 16.19 -7.75 -10.39
C ALA A 374 14.81 -8.42 -10.34
N GLY A 375 13.72 -7.67 -10.16
CA GLY A 375 12.36 -8.23 -10.27
C GLY A 375 11.92 -9.09 -9.08
N THR A 376 12.55 -8.90 -7.92
CA THR A 376 12.23 -9.63 -6.69
C THR A 376 10.95 -9.09 -6.06
N VAL A 377 10.03 -10.00 -5.70
CA VAL A 377 8.76 -9.68 -5.04
C VAL A 377 8.75 -10.34 -3.66
N LEU A 378 8.50 -9.53 -2.64
CA LEU A 378 8.39 -9.91 -1.24
C LEU A 378 6.98 -9.57 -0.77
N LYS A 379 6.23 -10.56 -0.29
CA LYS A 379 4.86 -10.35 0.17
C LYS A 379 4.59 -11.04 1.50
N ASP A 380 3.84 -10.40 2.40
CA ASP A 380 3.36 -11.00 3.66
C ASP A 380 4.50 -11.61 4.52
N THR A 381 5.71 -11.09 4.39
CA THR A 381 6.94 -11.71 4.92
C THR A 381 7.47 -10.95 6.13
N ILE A 382 7.96 -11.70 7.13
CA ILE A 382 8.50 -11.17 8.38
C ILE A 382 10.03 -11.29 8.37
N PHE A 383 10.70 -10.19 8.66
CA PHE A 383 12.15 -10.11 8.84
C PHE A 383 12.47 -9.63 10.27
N ASN A 384 13.05 -10.50 11.09
CA ASN A 384 13.24 -10.22 12.52
C ASN A 384 14.69 -10.37 12.94
N VAL A 385 15.25 -9.32 13.54
CA VAL A 385 16.54 -9.41 14.26
C VAL A 385 16.26 -9.52 15.75
N HIS A 386 16.75 -10.56 16.42
CA HIS A 386 16.51 -10.78 17.85
C HIS A 386 17.21 -9.72 18.74
N SER A 387 18.50 -9.49 18.51
CA SER A 387 19.36 -8.57 19.27
C SER A 387 20.22 -7.75 18.30
N PRO A 388 19.72 -6.62 17.78
CA PRO A 388 20.41 -5.86 16.75
C PRO A 388 21.68 -5.19 17.30
N ILE A 389 22.82 -5.45 16.65
CA ILE A 389 24.12 -4.83 16.94
C ILE A 389 24.73 -4.37 15.61
N GLY A 390 25.29 -3.16 15.52
CA GLY A 390 26.06 -2.71 14.33
C GLY A 390 25.23 -2.53 13.05
N ASN A 391 25.29 -3.48 12.10
CA ASN A 391 24.61 -3.43 10.78
C ASN A 391 23.45 -4.45 10.68
N ALA A 392 22.80 -4.77 11.79
CA ALA A 392 21.78 -5.81 11.88
C ALA A 392 20.40 -5.32 11.41
N ASN A 393 20.18 -5.29 10.09
CA ASN A 393 18.96 -4.75 9.47
C ASN A 393 17.85 -5.79 9.37
N GLY A 394 16.59 -5.37 9.39
CA GLY A 394 15.46 -6.24 9.09
C GLY A 394 15.57 -6.76 7.66
N LEU A 395 15.33 -5.90 6.68
CA LEU A 395 15.53 -6.19 5.26
C LEU A 395 16.54 -5.20 4.66
N GLN A 396 17.52 -5.69 3.91
CA GLN A 396 18.39 -4.86 3.10
C GLN A 396 18.31 -5.25 1.62
N ILE A 397 18.16 -4.23 0.76
CA ILE A 397 18.15 -4.31 -0.70
C ILE A 397 19.36 -3.54 -1.22
N PHE A 398 20.18 -4.19 -2.03
CA PHE A 398 21.45 -3.67 -2.51
C PHE A 398 21.63 -3.96 -4.00
N LYS A 399 21.98 -2.95 -4.80
CA LYS A 399 22.23 -3.05 -6.25
C LYS A 399 21.16 -3.84 -7.03
N SER A 400 19.91 -3.74 -6.61
CA SER A 400 18.83 -4.54 -7.17
C SER A 400 17.77 -3.63 -7.77
N PRO A 401 17.46 -3.73 -9.07
CA PRO A 401 16.37 -2.99 -9.67
C PRO A 401 15.01 -3.72 -9.52
N ASP A 402 13.90 -3.00 -9.69
CA ASP A 402 12.55 -3.56 -9.79
C ASP A 402 12.14 -4.45 -8.60
N VAL A 403 12.43 -4.03 -7.36
CA VAL A 403 12.07 -4.80 -6.15
C VAL A 403 10.77 -4.29 -5.57
N VAL A 404 9.82 -5.21 -5.34
CA VAL A 404 8.54 -4.92 -4.68
C VAL A 404 8.51 -5.55 -3.29
N VAL A 405 8.25 -4.75 -2.27
CA VAL A 405 8.04 -5.17 -0.89
C VAL A 405 6.61 -4.78 -0.48
N ASP A 406 5.75 -5.77 -0.25
CA ASP A 406 4.32 -5.58 0.02
C ASP A 406 3.89 -6.28 1.30
N ASN A 407 3.25 -5.55 2.22
CA ASN A 407 2.71 -6.09 3.46
C ASN A 407 3.75 -6.87 4.29
N CYS A 408 5.01 -6.44 4.25
CA CYS A 408 6.10 -7.04 5.02
C CYS A 408 6.28 -6.35 6.38
N VAL A 409 6.75 -7.11 7.36
CA VAL A 409 7.11 -6.59 8.68
C VAL A 409 8.61 -6.78 8.89
N ALA A 410 9.33 -5.71 9.22
CA ALA A 410 10.78 -5.77 9.37
C ALA A 410 11.26 -5.12 10.68
N TYR A 411 12.19 -5.78 11.37
CA TYR A 411 12.82 -5.30 12.60
C TYR A 411 14.34 -5.46 12.53
N GLY A 412 15.06 -4.38 12.82
CA GLY A 412 16.52 -4.32 12.92
C GLY A 412 16.99 -2.89 13.16
N ASN A 413 18.27 -2.61 12.95
CA ASN A 413 18.85 -1.26 12.98
C ASN A 413 18.20 -0.34 11.94
N TYR A 414 17.86 -0.88 10.79
CA TYR A 414 16.84 -0.33 9.91
C TYR A 414 15.73 -1.37 9.79
N GLY A 415 14.47 -0.93 9.67
CA GLY A 415 13.39 -1.83 9.29
C GLY A 415 13.65 -2.32 7.88
N ILE A 416 13.59 -1.40 6.91
CA ILE A 416 13.92 -1.66 5.51
C ILE A 416 14.99 -0.66 5.05
N LEU A 417 16.04 -1.18 4.45
CA LEU A 417 17.17 -0.43 3.92
C LEU A 417 17.31 -0.71 2.41
N ALA A 418 16.95 0.24 1.56
CA ALA A 418 17.25 0.20 0.13
C ALA A 418 18.48 1.07 -0.13
N THR A 419 19.54 0.51 -0.70
CA THR A 419 20.86 1.18 -0.77
C THR A 419 21.48 1.11 -2.17
N SER A 420 22.43 2.03 -2.40
CA SER A 420 23.37 2.17 -3.53
C SER A 420 23.10 1.33 -4.78
N ASP A 421 22.90 2.03 -5.89
CA ASP A 421 22.65 1.52 -7.25
C ASP A 421 21.40 0.65 -7.42
N SER A 422 20.54 0.56 -6.39
CA SER A 422 19.20 0.00 -6.56
C SER A 422 18.30 1.03 -7.26
N THR A 423 17.41 0.59 -8.14
CA THR A 423 16.44 1.45 -8.84
C THR A 423 15.03 0.88 -8.75
N ASP A 424 14.01 1.73 -8.88
CA ASP A 424 12.61 1.30 -9.02
C ASP A 424 12.12 0.39 -7.89
N ILE A 425 12.36 0.82 -6.64
CA ILE A 425 12.00 0.08 -5.43
C ILE A 425 10.62 0.52 -4.97
N LEU A 426 9.66 -0.41 -4.88
CA LEU A 426 8.33 -0.15 -4.34
C LEU A 426 8.18 -0.79 -2.96
N ILE A 427 8.03 0.03 -1.92
CA ILE A 427 7.71 -0.40 -0.56
C ILE A 427 6.27 0.01 -0.26
N LYS A 428 5.36 -0.96 -0.11
CA LYS A 428 3.95 -0.68 0.15
C LYS A 428 3.38 -1.50 1.30
N ASN A 429 2.49 -0.91 2.10
CA ASN A 429 1.83 -1.56 3.25
C ASN A 429 2.81 -2.19 4.27
N CYS A 430 4.08 -1.78 4.27
CA CYS A 430 5.11 -2.39 5.09
C CYS A 430 5.19 -1.73 6.45
N ARG A 431 5.54 -2.50 7.50
CA ARG A 431 5.71 -1.98 8.86
C ARG A 431 7.14 -2.23 9.35
N ALA A 432 7.86 -1.16 9.69
CA ALA A 432 9.05 -1.27 10.52
C ALA A 432 8.62 -1.43 11.98
N ALA A 433 9.28 -2.26 12.79
CA ALA A 433 9.01 -2.34 14.23
C ALA A 433 10.03 -1.55 15.06
N GLN A 434 9.75 -1.34 16.36
CA GLN A 434 10.50 -0.50 17.31
C GLN A 434 12.01 -0.53 17.03
N LEU A 435 12.58 0.60 16.63
CA LEU A 435 14.00 0.62 16.28
C LEU A 435 14.87 0.69 17.54
N PRO A 436 16.07 0.07 17.52
CA PRO A 436 17.05 0.28 18.58
C PRO A 436 17.46 1.76 18.64
N SER A 437 17.91 2.22 19.81
CA SER A 437 18.32 3.61 20.06
C SER A 437 19.46 4.12 19.16
N THR A 438 20.14 3.24 18.43
CA THR A 438 21.20 3.55 17.46
C THR A 438 20.67 3.77 16.03
N SER A 439 19.39 3.51 15.77
CA SER A 439 18.82 3.66 14.43
C SER A 439 18.67 5.12 14.02
N THR A 440 18.86 5.37 12.72
CA THR A 440 18.64 6.69 12.10
C THR A 440 17.41 6.74 11.21
N ALA A 441 16.77 5.60 10.89
CA ALA A 441 15.53 5.58 10.11
C ALA A 441 14.73 4.27 10.25
N CYS A 442 13.40 4.32 10.12
CA CYS A 442 12.57 3.12 9.91
C CYS A 442 12.75 2.57 8.50
N PHE A 443 12.64 3.47 7.52
CA PHE A 443 12.84 3.21 6.10
C PHE A 443 13.98 4.11 5.61
N PHE A 444 15.03 3.49 5.09
CA PHE A 444 16.16 4.22 4.50
C PHE A 444 16.17 3.98 3.00
N LEU A 445 16.22 5.07 2.25
CA LEU A 445 16.25 5.12 0.79
C LEU A 445 17.61 5.68 0.37
N GLY A 446 18.37 4.88 -0.37
CA GLY A 446 19.63 5.21 -1.03
C GLY A 446 19.63 4.73 -2.49
N SER A 447 18.44 4.69 -3.10
CA SER A 447 18.11 4.18 -4.42
C SER A 447 17.39 5.24 -5.27
N SER A 448 17.55 5.19 -6.59
CA SER A 448 16.79 6.03 -7.54
C SER A 448 15.40 5.42 -7.80
N GLY A 449 14.37 6.23 -8.07
CA GLY A 449 13.04 5.70 -8.41
C GLY A 449 12.31 5.04 -7.23
N ALA A 450 12.67 5.40 -5.99
CA ALA A 450 12.14 4.75 -4.80
C ALA A 450 10.72 5.25 -4.47
N LYS A 451 9.80 4.33 -4.23
CA LYS A 451 8.40 4.62 -3.87
C LYS A 451 8.05 4.01 -2.52
N VAL A 452 7.51 4.82 -1.62
CA VAL A 452 7.01 4.38 -0.31
C VAL A 452 5.53 4.74 -0.19
N GLU A 453 4.68 3.72 -0.05
CA GLU A 453 3.23 3.87 -0.01
C GLU A 453 2.62 3.22 1.23
N ASN A 454 1.82 3.95 2.00
CA ASN A 454 1.14 3.41 3.18
C ASN A 454 2.06 2.62 4.15
N PRO A 455 3.20 3.20 4.57
CA PRO A 455 4.05 2.57 5.57
C PRO A 455 3.33 2.57 6.92
N GLY A 456 3.28 1.42 7.57
CA GLY A 456 2.87 1.31 8.96
C GLY A 456 4.01 1.74 9.91
N ILE A 457 3.66 2.45 10.98
CA ILE A 457 4.56 2.71 12.12
C ILE A 457 4.21 1.79 13.28
N PRO A 458 5.19 1.34 14.07
CA PRO A 458 4.95 0.61 15.30
C PRO A 458 4.54 1.54 16.45
N VAL A 459 3.51 1.16 17.19
CA VAL A 459 3.11 1.83 18.43
C VAL A 459 4.26 1.74 19.45
N GLY A 460 4.68 2.88 20.03
CA GLY A 460 5.61 2.90 21.18
C GLY A 460 7.09 3.16 20.89
N ILE A 461 7.43 3.89 19.82
CA ILE A 461 8.83 4.32 19.58
C ILE A 461 9.33 5.13 20.79
N THR A 462 10.28 4.58 21.53
CA THR A 462 10.91 5.23 22.68
C THR A 462 12.28 5.75 22.24
N ALA A 463 12.36 7.06 21.97
CA ALA A 463 13.58 7.84 21.70
C ALA A 463 14.57 7.21 20.69
N LEU A 464 14.44 7.59 19.41
CA LEU A 464 15.46 7.27 18.42
C LEU A 464 16.72 8.14 18.59
N ALA A 465 17.82 7.76 17.92
CA ALA A 465 19.06 8.52 17.91
C ALA A 465 18.84 9.98 17.48
N ALA A 466 19.77 10.87 17.88
CA ALA A 466 19.79 12.23 17.35
C ALA A 466 19.88 12.19 15.81
N GLY A 467 18.90 12.77 15.13
CA GLY A 467 18.78 12.78 13.66
C GLY A 467 17.88 11.70 13.05
N ALA A 468 17.15 10.93 13.87
CA ALA A 468 16.35 9.83 13.35
C ALA A 468 15.06 10.26 12.64
N ALA A 469 14.73 9.50 11.59
CA ALA A 469 13.56 9.74 10.76
C ALA A 469 12.60 8.54 10.64
N LEU A 470 11.36 8.76 10.24
CA LEU A 470 10.50 7.66 9.78
C LEU A 470 10.98 7.21 8.39
N ILE A 471 11.05 8.14 7.44
CA ILE A 471 11.66 7.92 6.13
C ILE A 471 12.87 8.83 5.99
N ARG A 472 14.01 8.24 5.62
CA ARG A 472 15.22 8.97 5.27
C ARG A 472 15.63 8.67 3.83
N GLY A 473 15.84 9.71 3.02
CA GLY A 473 16.48 9.61 1.72
C GLY A 473 17.87 10.25 1.73
N GLU A 474 18.85 9.58 1.13
CA GLU A 474 20.21 10.10 0.98
C GLU A 474 20.75 9.77 -0.41
N ASP A 475 21.12 10.80 -1.18
CA ASP A 475 21.60 10.67 -2.57
C ASP A 475 20.60 9.92 -3.50
N THR A 476 19.30 10.17 -3.30
CA THR A 476 18.20 9.47 -3.99
C THR A 476 17.41 10.38 -4.93
N PRO A 477 17.57 10.27 -6.26
CA PRO A 477 16.69 10.94 -7.21
C PRO A 477 15.38 10.18 -7.41
N ASP A 478 14.32 10.87 -7.87
CA ASP A 478 13.02 10.31 -8.23
C ASP A 478 12.34 9.53 -7.09
N VAL A 479 11.98 10.23 -6.02
CA VAL A 479 11.38 9.62 -4.82
C VAL A 479 9.91 10.00 -4.70
N GLU A 480 9.04 9.00 -4.50
CA GLU A 480 7.61 9.21 -4.22
C GLU A 480 7.27 8.65 -2.84
N ILE A 481 6.75 9.50 -1.96
CA ILE A 481 6.27 9.12 -0.63
C ILE A 481 4.79 9.48 -0.55
N LYS A 482 3.90 8.49 -0.33
CA LYS A 482 2.48 8.80 -0.23
C LYS A 482 1.65 7.96 0.73
N ASN A 483 0.49 8.51 1.08
CA ASN A 483 -0.58 7.86 1.86
C ASN A 483 -0.10 7.37 3.23
N ILE A 484 0.62 8.22 3.95
CA ILE A 484 1.16 7.90 5.26
C ILE A 484 0.18 8.39 6.31
N GLY A 485 -0.55 7.47 6.95
CA GLY A 485 -1.61 7.84 7.89
C GLY A 485 -2.82 8.45 7.19
N SER A 486 -3.77 8.93 7.99
CA SER A 486 -4.96 9.61 7.50
C SER A 486 -5.37 10.72 8.47
N VAL A 487 -6.27 11.62 8.05
CA VAL A 487 -6.80 12.66 8.95
C VAL A 487 -7.46 12.06 10.20
N GLY A 488 -8.22 10.96 10.05
CA GLY A 488 -8.89 10.29 11.18
C GLY A 488 -7.98 9.38 12.00
N SER A 489 -6.82 9.03 11.46
CA SER A 489 -5.83 8.16 12.11
C SER A 489 -4.43 8.59 11.65
N PRO A 490 -3.94 9.75 12.13
CA PRO A 490 -2.59 10.21 11.83
C PRO A 490 -1.60 9.28 12.52
N ILE A 491 -0.38 9.21 11.99
CA ILE A 491 0.63 8.33 12.58
C ILE A 491 1.37 9.01 13.73
N ASP A 492 1.39 8.34 14.89
CA ASP A 492 2.11 8.79 16.07
C ASP A 492 3.63 8.63 15.91
N CYS A 493 4.33 9.74 15.84
CA CYS A 493 5.77 9.84 15.65
C CYS A 493 6.53 10.18 16.95
N ARG A 494 5.95 9.93 18.13
CA ARG A 494 6.65 10.07 19.41
C ARG A 494 8.05 9.43 19.34
N GLY A 495 9.09 10.21 19.65
CA GLY A 495 10.47 9.74 19.64
C GLY A 495 11.19 9.79 18.29
N ILE A 496 10.52 10.21 17.20
CA ILE A 496 11.11 10.54 15.90
C ILE A 496 11.33 12.05 15.81
N LEU A 497 12.49 12.49 15.30
CA LEU A 497 12.74 13.93 15.07
C LEU A 497 12.13 14.42 13.75
N TYR A 498 12.22 13.60 12.71
CA TYR A 498 11.79 13.94 11.34
C TYR A 498 10.92 12.83 10.73
N PRO A 499 9.61 12.99 10.51
CA PRO A 499 8.85 12.02 9.74
C PRO A 499 9.46 11.77 8.35
N VAL A 500 9.88 12.81 7.65
CA VAL A 500 10.59 12.69 6.36
C VAL A 500 11.85 13.57 6.36
N LEU A 501 13.00 12.95 6.07
CA LEU A 501 14.30 13.63 6.00
C LEU A 501 15.04 13.28 4.70
N PHE A 502 15.48 14.30 3.97
CA PHE A 502 16.32 14.17 2.78
C PHE A 502 17.66 14.90 2.94
N THR A 503 18.74 14.19 2.64
CA THR A 503 20.13 14.68 2.71
C THR A 503 20.93 14.33 1.46
N GLY A 504 22.10 14.93 1.25
CA GLY A 504 22.95 14.59 0.09
C GLY A 504 22.51 15.26 -1.22
N ALA A 505 22.60 14.55 -2.35
CA ALA A 505 22.22 14.96 -3.69
C ALA A 505 20.85 14.41 -4.15
N THR A 506 19.91 14.24 -3.21
CA THR A 506 18.51 13.86 -3.49
C THR A 506 17.82 14.89 -4.39
N SER A 507 17.04 14.43 -5.38
CA SER A 507 16.27 15.27 -6.32
C SER A 507 14.93 14.63 -6.72
N ASP A 508 14.04 15.42 -7.31
CA ASP A 508 12.71 14.97 -7.77
C ASP A 508 11.92 14.16 -6.74
N VAL A 509 11.57 14.83 -5.63
CA VAL A 509 10.89 14.24 -4.49
C VAL A 509 9.44 14.72 -4.43
N ASP A 510 8.51 13.77 -4.38
CA ASP A 510 7.10 14.01 -4.13
C ASP A 510 6.68 13.41 -2.79
N VAL A 511 6.09 14.23 -1.92
CA VAL A 511 5.48 13.81 -0.66
C VAL A 511 3.98 14.14 -0.71
N ALA A 512 3.12 13.15 -0.58
CA ALA A 512 1.68 13.30 -0.72
C ALA A 512 0.88 12.60 0.39
N ASN A 513 -0.20 13.22 0.89
CA ASN A 513 -1.11 12.60 1.87
C ASN A 513 -0.35 12.05 3.10
N LEU A 514 0.45 12.89 3.73
CA LEU A 514 1.26 12.55 4.92
C LEU A 514 0.56 13.13 6.15
N HIS A 515 0.08 12.30 7.06
CA HIS A 515 -0.62 12.68 8.28
C HIS A 515 0.10 12.09 9.50
N VAL A 516 0.77 12.93 10.29
CA VAL A 516 1.61 12.51 11.43
C VAL A 516 1.44 13.45 12.62
N PHE A 517 1.74 12.98 13.83
CA PHE A 517 1.71 13.80 15.05
C PHE A 517 2.80 13.41 16.06
N ASN A 518 3.04 14.23 17.08
CA ASN A 518 4.05 14.07 18.14
C ASN A 518 5.50 13.87 17.68
N TYR A 519 5.93 14.46 16.57
CA TYR A 519 7.34 14.44 16.15
C TYR A 519 8.15 15.57 16.84
N GLY A 520 9.48 15.44 16.82
CA GLY A 520 10.38 16.31 17.56
C GLY A 520 10.70 17.66 16.89
N ILE A 521 11.03 17.68 15.60
CA ILE A 521 11.54 18.90 14.92
C ILE A 521 10.69 19.30 13.71
N ARG A 522 10.58 18.48 12.66
CA ARG A 522 10.00 18.90 11.37
C ARG A 522 9.33 17.75 10.66
N VAL A 523 8.16 17.98 10.06
CA VAL A 523 7.43 16.97 9.26
C VAL A 523 8.23 16.52 8.04
N VAL A 524 8.66 17.48 7.20
CA VAL A 524 9.47 17.24 6.01
C VAL A 524 10.69 18.16 6.06
N THR A 525 11.88 17.58 5.87
CA THR A 525 13.14 18.34 5.80
C THR A 525 13.96 17.93 4.59
N GLY A 526 14.46 18.91 3.84
CA GLY A 526 15.48 18.72 2.80
C GLY A 526 16.71 19.58 3.07
N GLN A 527 17.90 18.98 3.13
CA GLN A 527 19.20 19.67 3.36
C GLN A 527 20.12 19.63 2.12
N ALA A 528 19.60 19.25 0.96
CA ALA A 528 20.35 18.84 -0.22
C ALA A 528 20.53 19.96 -1.27
N ALA A 529 21.74 20.09 -1.82
CA ALA A 529 22.02 20.91 -3.00
C ALA A 529 21.58 20.14 -4.25
N GLY A 530 20.34 20.33 -4.70
CA GLY A 530 19.84 19.75 -5.96
C GLY A 530 18.36 19.35 -6.01
N ALA A 531 17.57 19.56 -4.94
CA ALA A 531 16.24 18.98 -4.90
C ALA A 531 15.14 19.88 -5.49
N ARG A 532 14.29 19.30 -6.36
CA ARG A 532 12.88 19.66 -6.48
C ARG A 532 12.09 18.84 -5.47
N ILE A 533 11.47 19.49 -4.49
CA ILE A 533 10.64 18.86 -3.45
C ILE A 533 9.22 19.41 -3.58
N ARG A 534 8.24 18.52 -3.76
CA ARG A 534 6.83 18.89 -3.82
C ARG A 534 6.09 18.20 -2.67
N ALA A 535 5.32 18.98 -1.91
CA ALA A 535 4.56 18.51 -0.78
C ALA A 535 3.07 18.79 -1.00
N TYR A 536 2.25 17.74 -0.97
CA TYR A 536 0.81 17.77 -1.19
C TYR A 536 0.08 17.18 0.01
N ASN A 537 -0.92 17.86 0.56
CA ASN A 537 -1.78 17.32 1.62
C ASN A 537 -0.97 16.77 2.82
N VAL A 538 -0.06 17.59 3.34
CA VAL A 538 0.80 17.21 4.48
C VAL A 538 0.23 17.79 5.76
N VAL A 539 -0.03 16.96 6.75
CA VAL A 539 -0.56 17.35 8.06
C VAL A 539 0.40 16.87 9.14
N GLY A 540 0.84 17.80 9.97
CA GLY A 540 1.71 17.55 11.11
C GLY A 540 1.15 18.21 12.35
N ASP A 541 1.19 17.52 13.49
CA ASP A 541 0.98 18.12 14.80
C ASP A 541 2.20 17.80 15.66
N GLY A 542 3.16 18.71 15.75
CA GLY A 542 4.44 18.48 16.44
C GLY A 542 5.07 19.78 16.93
N LEU A 543 6.20 19.67 17.63
CA LEU A 543 6.73 20.79 18.40
C LEU A 543 7.29 21.97 17.57
N ASN A 544 7.39 21.88 16.23
CA ASN A 544 7.93 22.92 15.34
C ASN A 544 7.54 22.73 13.84
N ASP A 545 7.73 23.81 13.05
CA ASP A 545 7.39 24.07 11.64
C ASP A 545 8.13 23.19 10.58
N ILE A 546 7.72 23.24 9.30
CA ILE A 546 8.43 22.67 8.12
C ILE A 546 9.71 23.45 7.81
N GLN A 547 10.82 22.79 7.45
CA GLN A 547 11.97 23.47 6.80
C GLN A 547 12.42 22.70 5.57
N ILE A 548 12.21 23.30 4.40
CA ILE A 548 12.71 22.78 3.12
C ILE A 548 13.77 23.77 2.63
N SER A 549 15.03 23.32 2.57
CA SER A 549 16.12 24.06 1.92
C SER A 549 16.52 23.28 0.68
N SER A 550 15.86 23.58 -0.44
CA SER A 550 16.15 22.98 -1.75
C SER A 550 16.10 24.00 -2.87
N GLN A 551 16.58 23.61 -4.05
CA GLN A 551 16.59 24.48 -5.23
C GLN A 551 15.16 24.77 -5.66
N ASP A 552 14.30 23.75 -5.72
CA ASP A 552 12.88 23.93 -6.05
C ASP A 552 11.98 23.34 -4.92
N VAL A 553 10.98 24.08 -4.44
CA VAL A 553 9.99 23.77 -3.38
C VAL A 553 8.59 24.22 -3.81
N GLU A 554 7.63 23.29 -3.78
CA GLU A 554 6.21 23.57 -3.99
C GLU A 554 5.39 22.98 -2.83
N ILE A 555 4.56 23.78 -2.14
CA ILE A 555 3.73 23.31 -1.01
C ILE A 555 2.25 23.60 -1.27
N TRP A 556 1.42 22.57 -1.22
CA TRP A 556 -0.02 22.66 -1.47
C TRP A 556 -0.75 21.89 -0.38
N SER A 557 -1.42 22.64 0.49
CA SER A 557 -2.11 22.23 1.73
C SER A 557 -1.19 21.67 2.83
N TYR A 558 -1.08 22.44 3.92
CA TYR A 558 -0.41 22.09 5.17
C TYR A 558 -1.31 22.42 6.36
N ARG A 559 -1.39 21.60 7.42
CA ARG A 559 -2.11 21.94 8.67
C ARG A 559 -1.22 21.67 9.88
N ASP A 560 -1.18 22.62 10.81
CA ASP A 560 -0.46 22.55 12.10
C ASP A 560 -1.43 22.57 13.31
N GLY A 561 -1.08 21.86 14.38
CA GLY A 561 -1.84 21.72 15.62
C GLY A 561 -1.27 22.59 16.75
N ASP A 562 -1.90 23.74 16.97
CA ASP A 562 -1.70 24.65 18.12
C ASP A 562 -0.32 25.35 18.21
N ALA A 563 -0.36 26.63 18.59
CA ALA A 563 0.72 27.63 18.52
C ALA A 563 1.12 28.03 17.10
N ASP A 564 0.48 29.11 16.63
CA ASP A 564 1.14 30.18 15.89
C ASP A 564 2.00 29.71 14.69
N PHE A 565 1.56 30.04 13.46
CA PHE A 565 2.53 30.38 12.42
C PHE A 565 3.33 31.65 12.78
N GLY A 566 3.35 32.09 14.05
CA GLY A 566 4.53 31.95 14.91
C GLY A 566 5.81 32.08 14.14
N LEU A 567 5.89 33.21 13.48
CA LEU A 567 7.11 33.68 12.90
C LEU A 567 7.74 32.69 11.91
N ILE A 568 7.44 32.94 10.65
CA ILE A 568 8.51 33.07 9.66
C ILE A 568 9.56 34.16 10.13
N ASP A 569 9.84 34.44 11.42
CA ASP A 569 10.97 35.32 11.85
C ASP A 569 12.30 34.78 11.31
N SER A 570 12.31 33.53 10.86
CA SER A 570 13.30 33.10 9.89
C SER A 570 12.67 32.47 8.64
N ILE A 571 12.10 33.27 7.73
CA ILE A 571 12.69 33.19 6.38
C ILE A 571 14.14 33.54 6.67
N ARG A 572 15.00 32.52 6.74
CA ARG A 572 16.43 32.75 6.93
C ARG A 572 16.79 33.79 5.89
N THR A 573 17.42 34.87 6.34
CA THR A 573 18.17 35.83 5.51
C THR A 573 19.35 35.18 4.75
N GLY A 574 19.36 33.85 4.67
CA GLY A 574 20.33 32.97 4.02
C GLY A 574 19.70 31.75 3.36
N LEU A 575 18.43 31.81 2.92
CA LEU A 575 18.01 30.97 1.79
C LEU A 575 19.02 31.25 0.68
N THR A 576 19.76 30.23 0.24
CA THR A 576 20.79 30.38 -0.79
C THR A 576 20.43 29.39 -1.89
N ASN A 577 20.35 29.87 -3.13
CA ASN A 577 20.08 29.06 -4.33
C ASN A 577 18.65 28.46 -4.40
N ILE A 578 17.60 29.24 -4.13
CA ILE A 578 16.20 28.82 -4.40
C ILE A 578 15.75 29.40 -5.75
N TYR A 579 15.27 28.53 -6.63
CA TYR A 579 14.76 28.81 -7.97
C TYR A 579 13.35 28.20 -8.12
N ASP A 580 12.58 28.65 -9.11
CA ASP A 580 11.33 28.01 -9.58
C ASP A 580 10.24 27.72 -8.52
N SER A 581 10.29 28.40 -7.37
CA SER A 581 9.52 28.09 -6.16
C SER A 581 8.85 29.32 -5.62
N ALA A 582 7.65 29.61 -6.10
CA ALA A 582 6.96 30.84 -5.75
C ALA A 582 5.76 30.60 -4.84
N TYR A 583 5.14 29.42 -4.83
CA TYR A 583 3.78 29.26 -4.30
C TYR A 583 3.71 28.38 -3.05
N ALA A 584 2.96 28.84 -2.05
CA ALA A 584 2.51 28.01 -0.95
C ALA A 584 1.06 28.30 -0.57
N ALA A 585 0.33 27.26 -0.16
CA ALA A 585 -0.99 27.36 0.46
C ALA A 585 -0.99 26.55 1.77
N THR A 586 -1.18 27.22 2.91
CA THR A 586 -1.09 26.64 4.25
C THR A 586 -2.31 26.94 5.12
N PHE A 587 -2.68 26.02 5.99
CA PHE A 587 -3.67 26.16 7.05
C PHE A 587 -2.91 26.39 8.37
N GLN A 588 -3.27 27.45 9.08
CA GLN A 588 -2.60 27.88 10.30
C GLN A 588 -3.38 27.49 11.56
N GLY A 589 -4.58 26.94 11.36
CA GLY A 589 -5.45 26.42 12.41
C GLY A 589 -6.77 25.94 11.81
N ASP A 590 -7.77 25.72 12.64
CA ASP A 590 -9.07 25.15 12.22
C ASP A 590 -9.91 26.11 11.37
N THR A 591 -9.64 27.42 11.48
CA THR A 591 -10.44 28.48 10.84
C THR A 591 -9.65 29.41 9.94
N GLU A 592 -8.32 29.31 9.94
CA GLU A 592 -7.42 30.28 9.31
C GLU A 592 -6.35 29.59 8.46
N GLY A 593 -5.91 30.29 7.42
CA GLY A 593 -4.74 29.91 6.64
C GLY A 593 -4.13 31.08 5.89
N THR A 594 -3.14 30.80 5.05
CA THR A 594 -2.45 31.80 4.23
C THR A 594 -2.11 31.22 2.87
N ILE A 595 -2.28 32.03 1.82
CA ILE A 595 -1.61 31.80 0.54
C ILE A 595 -0.40 32.73 0.46
N SER A 596 0.75 32.17 0.12
CA SER A 596 2.03 32.85 0.17
C SER A 596 2.76 32.80 -1.16
N LEU A 597 3.48 33.89 -1.42
CA LEU A 597 4.32 34.09 -2.57
C LEU A 597 5.77 34.33 -2.11
N PHE A 598 6.70 33.55 -2.63
CA PHE A 598 8.14 33.71 -2.44
C PHE A 598 8.77 34.24 -3.74
N PHE A 599 9.59 35.28 -3.63
CA PHE A 599 10.15 35.95 -4.80
C PHE A 599 11.47 35.27 -5.20
N THR A 600 11.36 34.14 -5.91
CA THR A 600 12.48 33.32 -6.36
C THR A 600 12.76 33.54 -7.86
N GLU A 601 14.02 33.34 -8.27
CA GLU A 601 14.43 33.46 -9.67
C GLU A 601 13.95 32.25 -10.49
N LYS A 602 13.68 32.43 -11.79
CA LYS A 602 13.43 31.31 -12.69
C LYS A 602 14.73 30.64 -13.11
N ALA A 603 14.78 29.32 -13.08
CA ALA A 603 15.86 28.55 -13.71
C ALA A 603 15.30 27.62 -14.80
N ASN A 604 14.38 26.75 -14.43
CA ASN A 604 13.79 25.68 -15.24
C ASN A 604 12.29 25.87 -15.51
N ASN A 605 11.59 26.75 -14.77
CA ASN A 605 10.17 27.03 -14.96
C ASN A 605 9.96 28.41 -15.63
N PRO A 606 9.96 28.50 -16.98
CA PRO A 606 9.81 29.79 -17.67
C PRO A 606 8.47 30.48 -17.38
N SER A 607 7.45 29.72 -16.95
CA SER A 607 6.11 30.20 -16.61
C SER A 607 5.91 30.63 -15.15
N LEU A 608 6.95 30.60 -14.30
CA LEU A 608 6.81 30.92 -12.86
C LEU A 608 6.22 32.32 -12.57
N TYR A 609 6.54 33.29 -13.40
CA TYR A 609 6.01 34.65 -13.31
C TYR A 609 6.11 35.32 -14.67
N GLU A 610 5.60 36.54 -14.80
CA GLU A 610 5.77 37.36 -15.99
C GLU A 610 6.26 38.74 -15.55
N ILE A 611 7.34 39.22 -16.17
CA ILE A 611 7.75 40.62 -15.99
C ILE A 611 6.92 41.43 -16.99
N THR A 612 5.95 42.19 -16.49
CA THR A 612 5.00 42.93 -17.34
C THR A 612 5.37 44.41 -17.50
N ALA A 613 6.29 44.93 -16.67
CA ALA A 613 6.91 46.24 -16.84
C ALA A 613 8.28 46.32 -16.16
N GLY A 614 9.16 47.16 -16.69
CA GLY A 614 10.48 47.43 -16.11
C GLY A 614 11.46 46.26 -16.23
N THR A 615 12.47 46.22 -15.36
CA THR A 615 13.55 45.21 -15.37
C THR A 615 13.91 44.73 -13.96
N PRO A 616 12.95 44.15 -13.20
CA PRO A 616 13.26 43.63 -11.89
C PRO A 616 14.28 42.49 -11.99
N VAL A 617 15.21 42.44 -11.04
CA VAL A 617 16.27 41.42 -10.97
C VAL A 617 16.13 40.59 -9.70
N PHE A 618 16.57 39.34 -9.72
CA PHE A 618 16.53 38.48 -8.55
C PHE A 618 17.93 38.30 -7.98
N ASN A 619 18.02 38.15 -6.66
CA ASN A 619 19.28 37.79 -6.03
C ASN A 619 19.29 36.30 -5.67
N SER A 620 20.50 35.75 -5.48
CA SER A 620 20.70 34.35 -5.07
C SER A 620 20.22 34.03 -3.65
N LYS A 621 19.56 35.00 -2.97
CA LYS A 621 18.98 34.87 -1.63
C LYS A 621 17.45 34.75 -1.62
N GLY A 622 16.82 34.61 -2.79
CA GLY A 622 15.36 34.46 -2.89
C GLY A 622 14.61 35.77 -2.65
N ALA A 623 15.04 36.85 -3.30
CA ALA A 623 14.28 38.10 -3.35
C ALA A 623 14.33 38.75 -4.72
N ALA A 624 13.21 39.37 -5.11
CA ALA A 624 13.11 40.25 -6.26
C ALA A 624 13.50 41.68 -5.85
N ILE A 625 14.34 42.30 -6.65
CA ILE A 625 14.80 43.68 -6.54
C ILE A 625 14.09 44.48 -7.62
N PHE A 626 13.42 45.56 -7.23
CA PHE A 626 12.59 46.39 -8.08
C PHE A 626 13.13 47.81 -8.15
N ASP A 627 13.20 48.35 -9.36
CA ASP A 627 13.25 49.77 -9.64
C ASP A 627 11.83 50.37 -9.70
N GLN A 628 11.73 51.71 -9.64
CA GLN A 628 10.43 52.37 -9.70
C GLN A 628 9.73 52.07 -11.03
N GLY A 629 8.48 51.59 -10.95
CA GLY A 629 7.69 51.20 -12.12
C GLY A 629 7.89 49.75 -12.57
N ASP A 630 8.84 49.02 -11.97
CA ASP A 630 8.96 47.58 -12.20
C ASP A 630 7.70 46.84 -11.75
N GLN A 631 7.34 45.82 -12.53
CA GLN A 631 6.13 45.04 -12.32
C GLN A 631 6.35 43.56 -12.62
N ILE A 632 5.91 42.71 -11.69
CA ILE A 632 5.90 41.25 -11.85
C ILE A 632 4.48 40.74 -11.60
N VAL A 633 4.01 39.85 -12.47
CA VAL A 633 2.75 39.11 -12.35
C VAL A 633 3.04 37.65 -12.04
N TYR A 634 2.44 37.14 -10.99
CA TYR A 634 2.45 35.72 -10.64
C TYR A 634 1.06 35.14 -10.88
N THR A 635 1.00 34.04 -11.62
CA THR A 635 -0.24 33.27 -11.83
C THR A 635 -0.08 31.96 -11.08
N TRP A 636 -0.99 31.64 -10.16
CA TRP A 636 -0.97 30.34 -9.50
C TRP A 636 -1.13 29.23 -10.57
N PRO A 637 -0.25 28.21 -10.58
CA PRO A 637 -0.24 27.18 -11.62
C PRO A 637 -1.47 26.26 -11.60
N ARG A 638 -2.21 26.25 -10.48
CA ARG A 638 -3.39 25.42 -10.26
C ARG A 638 -4.45 26.19 -9.47
N LYS A 639 -5.67 25.66 -9.43
CA LYS A 639 -6.70 26.15 -8.52
C LYS A 639 -6.30 25.88 -7.07
N ILE A 640 -6.52 26.85 -6.20
CA ILE A 640 -6.28 26.76 -4.76
C ILE A 640 -7.51 26.14 -4.10
N LEU A 641 -7.33 25.06 -3.35
CA LEU A 641 -8.39 24.30 -2.67
C LEU A 641 -8.42 24.56 -1.16
N GLY A 642 -9.53 24.15 -0.52
CA GLY A 642 -9.65 24.06 0.93
C GLY A 642 -9.85 25.36 1.71
N TYR A 643 -10.15 26.47 1.02
CA TYR A 643 -10.53 27.75 1.63
C TYR A 643 -11.96 28.12 1.28
N THR A 644 -12.60 28.90 2.15
CA THR A 644 -13.97 29.41 1.95
C THR A 644 -14.02 30.90 1.65
N GLY A 645 -12.94 31.63 1.94
CA GLY A 645 -12.86 33.08 1.69
C GLY A 645 -11.51 33.68 2.09
N PHE A 646 -11.43 35.01 2.03
CA PHE A 646 -10.27 35.79 2.48
C PHE A 646 -10.58 36.53 3.78
N GLN A 647 -9.57 36.76 4.61
CA GLN A 647 -9.74 37.59 5.81
C GLN A 647 -9.77 39.08 5.46
N ASN A 648 -10.41 39.89 6.31
CA ASN A 648 -10.40 41.35 6.21
C ASN A 648 -9.07 41.94 6.75
N VAL A 649 -7.95 41.55 6.14
CA VAL A 649 -6.60 41.96 6.54
C VAL A 649 -5.81 42.37 5.29
N ALA A 650 -4.91 43.34 5.42
CA ALA A 650 -4.02 43.73 4.33
C ALA A 650 -2.98 42.63 4.02
N PRO A 651 -2.42 42.57 2.80
CA PRO A 651 -1.32 41.66 2.49
C PRO A 651 -0.13 41.85 3.44
N GLU A 652 0.49 40.76 3.85
CA GLU A 652 1.72 40.74 4.62
C GLU A 652 2.91 40.81 3.67
N LEU A 653 3.82 41.77 3.85
CA LEU A 653 5.01 41.96 3.02
C LEU A 653 6.27 41.85 3.86
N ARG A 654 7.33 41.27 3.31
CA ARG A 654 8.65 41.23 3.94
C ARG A 654 9.75 41.60 2.95
N TYR A 655 10.85 42.11 3.49
CA TYR A 655 11.98 42.68 2.74
C TYR A 655 13.31 42.11 3.25
N LEU A 656 14.36 42.11 2.41
CA LEU A 656 15.64 41.45 2.70
C LEU A 656 16.37 41.99 3.95
N ASN A 657 16.13 43.26 4.32
CA ASN A 657 16.87 44.00 5.35
C ASN A 657 16.04 44.45 6.57
N GLN A 658 14.76 44.05 6.69
CA GLN A 658 13.91 44.47 7.83
C GLN A 658 13.20 43.28 8.49
N LEU A 659 13.44 43.11 9.79
CA LEU A 659 12.81 42.12 10.67
C LEU A 659 11.48 42.61 11.29
N SER A 660 11.01 43.83 10.99
CA SER A 660 9.71 44.32 11.46
C SER A 660 9.36 45.67 10.83
N GLY A 661 8.18 45.77 10.22
CA GLY A 661 7.61 47.04 9.78
C GLY A 661 6.70 46.93 8.57
N ASN A 662 5.39 47.07 8.80
CA ASN A 662 4.38 47.14 7.75
C ASN A 662 4.52 48.49 7.01
N LEU A 663 5.25 48.51 5.89
CA LEU A 663 5.39 49.67 5.01
C LEU A 663 4.70 49.39 3.67
N ALA A 664 3.37 49.29 3.70
CA ALA A 664 2.49 49.13 2.55
C ALA A 664 2.44 50.36 1.61
N THR A 665 3.42 51.26 1.65
CA THR A 665 3.42 52.51 0.88
C THR A 665 4.31 52.47 -0.36
N GLU A 666 5.22 51.51 -0.48
CA GLU A 666 6.19 51.47 -1.59
C GLU A 666 5.77 50.56 -2.75
N PHE A 667 4.95 49.55 -2.47
CA PHE A 667 4.44 48.60 -3.45
C PHE A 667 2.92 48.66 -3.53
N THR A 668 2.40 48.63 -4.76
CA THR A 668 0.99 48.40 -5.05
C THR A 668 0.81 46.91 -5.36
N ILE A 669 -0.02 46.26 -4.56
CA ILE A 669 -0.39 44.85 -4.71
C ILE A 669 -1.80 44.77 -5.28
N GLU A 670 -1.95 44.07 -6.39
CA GLU A 670 -3.23 43.87 -7.06
C GLU A 670 -3.47 42.38 -7.35
N TYR A 671 -4.73 41.99 -7.54
CA TYR A 671 -5.11 40.62 -7.85
C TYR A 671 -6.18 40.54 -8.93
N ASP A 672 -6.26 39.37 -9.57
CA ASP A 672 -7.36 38.91 -10.41
C ASP A 672 -7.67 37.46 -10.01
N ILE A 673 -8.95 37.10 -9.94
CA ILE A 673 -9.42 35.83 -9.37
C ILE A 673 -10.35 35.12 -10.36
N ASP A 674 -10.17 33.82 -10.49
CA ASP A 674 -11.02 32.95 -11.30
C ASP A 674 -11.77 31.96 -10.39
N THR A 675 -13.06 32.20 -10.17
CA THR A 675 -13.95 31.31 -9.40
C THR A 675 -14.72 30.31 -10.28
N GLY A 676 -14.36 30.19 -11.57
CA GLY A 676 -14.96 29.24 -12.52
C GLY A 676 -15.31 29.84 -13.89
N ALA A 677 -15.25 31.17 -14.05
CA ALA A 677 -15.58 31.87 -15.30
C ALA A 677 -14.34 32.29 -16.13
N GLY A 678 -13.14 31.95 -15.67
CA GLY A 678 -11.88 32.50 -16.17
C GLY A 678 -11.49 33.81 -15.50
N TYR A 679 -10.24 34.22 -15.70
CA TYR A 679 -9.73 35.50 -15.22
C TYR A 679 -10.45 36.67 -15.91
N SER A 680 -10.79 37.70 -15.12
CA SER A 680 -11.55 38.86 -15.61
C SER A 680 -10.71 39.78 -16.50
N GLY A 681 -9.38 39.72 -16.38
CA GLY A 681 -8.46 40.66 -17.01
C GLY A 681 -8.44 42.04 -16.33
N SER A 682 -9.22 42.22 -15.26
CA SER A 682 -9.29 43.44 -14.46
C SER A 682 -8.58 43.24 -13.13
N TRP A 683 -7.79 44.23 -12.72
CA TRP A 683 -6.97 44.15 -11.50
C TRP A 683 -7.61 44.97 -10.38
N ALA A 684 -7.82 44.34 -9.23
CA ALA A 684 -8.29 44.99 -8.01
C ALA A 684 -7.16 45.12 -6.98
N THR A 685 -7.12 46.20 -6.21
CA THR A 685 -6.13 46.35 -5.13
C THR A 685 -6.35 45.28 -4.06
N ALA A 686 -5.30 44.55 -3.70
CA ALA A 686 -5.31 43.57 -2.62
C ALA A 686 -5.29 44.28 -1.26
N ASN A 687 -6.47 44.51 -0.69
CA ASN A 687 -6.64 45.03 0.66
C ASN A 687 -7.82 44.30 1.34
N GLY A 688 -7.91 44.38 2.67
CA GLY A 688 -8.94 43.65 3.43
C GLY A 688 -10.37 43.95 2.96
N THR A 689 -10.66 45.20 2.58
CA THR A 689 -11.99 45.62 2.09
C THR A 689 -12.37 44.97 0.77
N ASN A 690 -11.43 44.81 -0.15
CA ASN A 690 -11.68 44.20 -1.47
C ASN A 690 -11.62 42.66 -1.41
N LEU A 691 -10.81 42.09 -0.49
CA LEU A 691 -10.61 40.64 -0.40
C LEU A 691 -11.73 39.94 0.39
N SER A 692 -12.11 40.48 1.56
CA SER A 692 -13.08 39.81 2.45
C SER A 692 -14.50 39.57 1.90
N PRO A 693 -15.03 40.35 0.91
CA PRO A 693 -16.31 40.03 0.27
C PRO A 693 -16.23 38.87 -0.72
N LEU A 694 -15.04 38.45 -1.15
CA LEU A 694 -14.88 37.35 -2.11
C LEU A 694 -15.20 36.02 -1.44
N THR A 695 -16.05 35.23 -2.09
CA THR A 695 -16.35 33.85 -1.70
C THR A 695 -15.68 32.90 -2.69
N VAL A 696 -15.04 31.85 -2.18
CA VAL A 696 -14.38 30.83 -2.99
C VAL A 696 -14.91 29.44 -2.63
N SER A 697 -14.91 28.52 -3.59
CA SER A 697 -15.34 27.13 -3.37
C SER A 697 -14.15 26.34 -2.79
N PRO A 698 -14.29 25.70 -1.61
CA PRO A 698 -13.24 24.84 -1.09
C PRO A 698 -13.02 23.59 -1.95
N VAL A 699 -14.09 23.11 -2.62
CA VAL A 699 -14.10 21.89 -3.45
C VAL A 699 -13.62 22.17 -4.87
N ASP A 700 -14.23 23.16 -5.55
CA ASP A 700 -13.87 23.49 -6.94
C ASP A 700 -12.60 24.33 -7.04
N GLY A 701 -12.20 24.92 -5.91
CA GLY A 701 -11.09 25.86 -5.79
C GLY A 701 -11.30 27.18 -6.52
N PHE A 702 -10.22 27.94 -6.63
CA PHE A 702 -10.16 29.18 -7.41
C PHE A 702 -8.77 29.40 -8.02
N GLY A 703 -8.71 29.93 -9.23
CA GLY A 703 -7.47 30.42 -9.83
C GLY A 703 -7.13 31.82 -9.28
N PHE A 704 -5.84 32.12 -9.10
CA PHE A 704 -5.43 33.39 -8.51
C PHE A 704 -4.23 34.00 -9.24
N LYS A 705 -4.26 35.31 -9.48
CA LYS A 705 -3.13 36.09 -9.99
C LYS A 705 -2.82 37.22 -9.02
N ILE A 706 -1.54 37.48 -8.80
CA ILE A 706 -1.05 38.65 -8.09
C ILE A 706 -0.18 39.47 -9.03
N ARG A 707 -0.34 40.79 -8.98
CA ARG A 707 0.53 41.76 -9.63
C ARG A 707 1.17 42.64 -8.57
N VAL A 708 2.50 42.74 -8.62
CA VAL A 708 3.31 43.52 -7.71
C VAL A 708 3.96 44.64 -8.50
N THR A 709 3.68 45.89 -8.15
CA THR A 709 4.25 47.07 -8.81
C THR A 709 4.96 47.95 -7.80
N LYS A 710 6.20 48.37 -8.07
CA LYS A 710 6.87 49.38 -7.25
C LYS A 710 6.40 50.78 -7.63
N THR A 711 5.74 51.48 -6.70
CA THR A 711 5.10 52.78 -6.94
C THR A 711 5.77 53.95 -6.22
N GLY A 712 6.57 53.68 -5.17
CA GLY A 712 7.30 54.72 -4.42
C GLY A 712 8.46 55.34 -5.22
N ALA A 713 8.57 56.67 -5.23
CA ALA A 713 9.55 57.44 -6.01
C ALA A 713 10.74 58.01 -5.21
N GLY A 714 10.99 57.53 -3.99
CA GLY A 714 11.90 58.20 -3.06
C GLY A 714 13.37 57.83 -3.24
N VAL A 715 14.22 58.82 -3.52
CA VAL A 715 15.67 58.74 -3.21
C VAL A 715 15.79 58.60 -1.69
N GLY A 716 16.01 57.38 -1.20
CA GLY A 716 15.95 57.01 0.22
C GLY A 716 14.91 55.93 0.59
N ALA A 717 14.24 55.30 -0.39
CA ALA A 717 13.49 54.07 -0.17
C ALA A 717 14.40 53.01 0.47
N ILE A 718 13.99 52.46 1.62
CA ILE A 718 14.82 51.53 2.40
C ILE A 718 14.71 50.11 1.84
N ASN A 719 13.67 49.83 1.05
CA ASN A 719 13.29 48.49 0.62
C ASN A 719 13.16 48.38 -0.92
N ASP A 720 14.28 48.19 -1.61
CA ASP A 720 14.28 47.86 -3.04
C ASP A 720 13.97 46.37 -3.31
N SER A 721 13.85 45.55 -2.28
CA SER A 721 13.81 44.10 -2.38
C SER A 721 12.62 43.50 -1.65
N MET A 722 11.84 42.62 -2.29
CA MET A 722 10.76 41.84 -1.67
C MET A 722 11.12 40.36 -1.66
N ASN A 723 10.95 39.68 -0.53
CA ASN A 723 11.20 38.24 -0.41
C ASN A 723 9.92 37.42 -0.17
N PHE A 724 8.88 38.04 0.41
CA PHE A 724 7.64 37.36 0.75
C PHE A 724 6.43 38.27 0.62
N LEU A 725 5.33 37.69 0.15
CA LEU A 725 3.99 38.26 0.19
C LEU A 725 2.99 37.20 0.67
N GLY A 726 2.15 37.52 1.65
CA GLY A 726 1.12 36.61 2.18
C GLY A 726 -0.26 37.23 2.20
N LEU A 727 -1.30 36.46 1.84
CA LEU A 727 -2.71 36.82 1.99
C LEU A 727 -3.38 35.87 2.97
N ARG A 728 -4.03 36.42 4.01
CA ARG A 728 -4.73 35.64 5.03
C ARG A 728 -6.06 35.14 4.50
N MET A 729 -6.33 33.86 4.73
CA MET A 729 -7.48 33.11 4.21
C MET A 729 -8.38 32.61 5.35
N VAL A 730 -9.65 32.39 5.04
CA VAL A 730 -10.63 31.74 5.91
C VAL A 730 -10.82 30.30 5.44
N THR A 731 -10.86 29.37 6.38
CA THR A 731 -11.10 27.94 6.12
C THR A 731 -11.94 27.33 7.25
N THR A 732 -12.25 26.04 7.15
CA THR A 732 -12.89 25.22 8.19
C THR A 732 -12.28 23.83 8.18
N ILE A 733 -12.36 23.07 9.28
CA ILE A 733 -11.89 21.66 9.32
C ILE A 733 -12.44 20.83 8.16
N THR A 734 -13.71 21.04 7.79
CA THR A 734 -14.35 20.35 6.67
C THR A 734 -13.77 20.80 5.33
N ALA A 735 -13.60 22.11 5.12
CA ALA A 735 -12.99 22.63 3.89
C ALA A 735 -11.53 22.15 3.73
N GLN A 736 -10.78 22.00 4.81
CA GLN A 736 -9.41 21.47 4.79
C GLN A 736 -9.33 20.00 4.34
N GLN A 737 -10.46 19.27 4.29
CA GLN A 737 -10.52 17.91 3.75
C GLN A 737 -10.53 17.88 2.22
N GLU A 738 -10.63 19.02 1.55
CA GLU A 738 -10.57 19.10 0.09
C GLU A 738 -9.11 19.00 -0.35
N LEU A 739 -8.71 17.78 -0.72
CA LEU A 739 -7.32 17.41 -1.00
C LEU A 739 -6.95 17.69 -2.46
N TYR A 740 -5.71 18.12 -2.69
CA TYR A 740 -5.17 18.14 -4.05
C TYR A 740 -5.02 16.70 -4.57
N ASN A 741 -5.40 16.46 -5.82
CA ASN A 741 -5.07 15.21 -6.50
C ASN A 741 -3.55 15.15 -6.69
N ALA A 742 -2.86 14.48 -5.77
CA ALA A 742 -1.40 14.45 -5.72
C ALA A 742 -0.74 13.64 -6.85
N SER A 743 -1.54 12.98 -7.70
CA SER A 743 -1.07 12.27 -8.88
C SER A 743 -1.79 12.83 -10.10
N GLU A 744 -1.31 13.96 -10.64
CA GLU A 744 -1.67 14.36 -12.01
C GLU A 744 -1.06 13.33 -12.97
N THR A 745 -1.79 12.24 -13.21
CA THR A 745 -1.37 11.24 -14.18
C THR A 745 -1.74 11.80 -15.55
N VAL A 746 -0.78 12.45 -16.21
CA VAL A 746 -0.95 12.87 -17.60
C VAL A 746 -0.91 11.61 -18.46
N VAL A 747 -2.07 11.25 -19.03
CA VAL A 747 -2.23 10.13 -19.95
C VAL A 747 -2.39 10.64 -21.37
N GLN A 748 -2.02 9.84 -22.36
CA GLN A 748 -2.22 10.21 -23.77
C GLN A 748 -3.50 9.60 -24.35
N ILE A 749 -4.19 10.39 -25.16
CA ILE A 749 -5.22 9.93 -26.09
C ILE A 749 -4.61 9.99 -27.48
N THR A 750 -4.50 8.84 -28.16
CA THR A 750 -3.83 8.75 -29.46
C THR A 750 -4.68 8.03 -30.49
N ALA A 751 -4.45 8.37 -31.76
CA ALA A 751 -5.00 7.69 -32.93
C ALA A 751 -3.87 7.48 -33.97
N PRO A 752 -2.93 6.57 -33.70
CA PRO A 752 -1.66 6.47 -34.44
C PRO A 752 -1.81 6.08 -35.92
N ASN A 753 -2.92 5.43 -36.28
CA ASN A 753 -3.17 4.96 -37.65
C ASN A 753 -3.85 6.00 -38.56
N LEU A 754 -4.02 7.24 -38.10
CA LEU A 754 -4.56 8.31 -38.94
C LEU A 754 -3.50 8.77 -39.96
N PRO A 755 -3.79 8.74 -41.27
CA PRO A 755 -2.89 9.26 -42.30
C PRO A 755 -2.62 10.77 -42.14
N ASP A 756 -1.44 11.21 -42.56
CA ASP A 756 -1.08 12.63 -42.64
C ASP A 756 -2.10 13.45 -43.42
N GLY A 757 -2.57 14.56 -42.83
CA GLY A 757 -3.62 15.40 -43.39
C GLY A 757 -5.04 15.04 -42.95
N THR A 758 -5.21 14.03 -42.09
CA THR A 758 -6.53 13.68 -41.52
C THR A 758 -6.96 14.72 -40.47
N ARG A 759 -8.14 15.32 -40.63
CA ARG A 759 -8.77 16.13 -39.57
C ARG A 759 -9.30 15.19 -38.50
N TYR A 760 -8.99 15.46 -37.23
CA TYR A 760 -9.48 14.68 -36.10
C TYR A 760 -10.08 15.56 -35.00
N GLN A 761 -11.01 14.97 -34.24
CA GLN A 761 -11.56 15.55 -33.01
C GLN A 761 -11.57 14.49 -31.91
N PHE A 762 -11.01 14.82 -30.75
CA PHE A 762 -11.25 14.11 -29.50
C PHE A 762 -12.25 14.89 -28.67
N TYR A 763 -13.29 14.21 -28.19
CA TYR A 763 -14.36 14.83 -27.43
C TYR A 763 -14.68 14.02 -26.18
N ASP A 764 -14.66 14.67 -25.02
CA ASP A 764 -15.13 14.10 -23.76
C ASP A 764 -16.66 14.10 -23.77
N VAL A 765 -17.23 12.91 -24.00
CA VAL A 765 -18.67 12.71 -24.07
C VAL A 765 -19.29 12.83 -22.68
N THR A 766 -18.56 12.41 -21.65
CA THR A 766 -19.02 12.43 -20.26
C THR A 766 -19.25 13.86 -19.78
N ASN A 767 -18.29 14.75 -20.03
CA ASN A 767 -18.33 16.13 -19.53
C ASN A 767 -18.78 17.17 -20.59
N GLY A 768 -18.94 16.76 -21.85
CA GLY A 768 -19.39 17.65 -22.91
C GLY A 768 -18.32 18.67 -23.35
N VAL A 769 -17.05 18.27 -23.35
CA VAL A 769 -15.91 19.16 -23.64
C VAL A 769 -15.10 18.67 -24.85
N GLU A 770 -14.70 19.58 -25.74
CA GLU A 770 -13.76 19.26 -26.82
C GLU A 770 -12.34 19.20 -26.27
N LEU A 771 -11.70 18.03 -26.38
CA LEU A 771 -10.33 17.80 -25.87
C LEU A 771 -9.26 18.20 -26.87
N ALA A 772 -9.51 17.95 -28.16
CA ALA A 772 -8.63 18.36 -29.25
C ALA A 772 -9.38 18.42 -30.58
N ASN A 773 -8.96 19.31 -31.47
CA ASN A 773 -9.44 19.40 -32.84
C ASN A 773 -8.31 19.88 -33.76
N GLY A 774 -7.74 18.97 -34.54
CA GLY A 774 -6.48 19.19 -35.27
C GLY A 774 -6.43 18.50 -36.61
N VAL A 775 -5.28 18.62 -37.28
CA VAL A 775 -4.92 17.89 -38.50
C VAL A 775 -3.72 17.01 -38.16
N ALA A 776 -3.82 15.71 -38.42
CA ALA A 776 -2.76 14.74 -38.17
C ALA A 776 -1.53 15.05 -39.04
N THR A 777 -0.34 15.00 -38.44
CA THR A 777 0.95 15.24 -39.10
C THR A 777 2.02 14.31 -38.54
N GLY A 778 2.76 13.64 -39.42
CA GLY A 778 3.84 12.72 -39.05
C GLY A 778 3.35 11.34 -38.59
N SER A 779 4.30 10.49 -38.20
CA SER A 779 4.07 9.06 -37.91
C SER A 779 3.23 8.74 -36.65
N PHE A 780 2.75 9.74 -35.91
CA PHE A 780 2.02 9.56 -34.64
C PHE A 780 0.50 9.78 -34.73
N GLY A 781 -0.03 10.18 -35.90
CA GLY A 781 -1.47 10.44 -36.05
C GLY A 781 -1.98 11.59 -35.18
N GLY A 782 -3.26 11.55 -34.77
CA GLY A 782 -3.84 12.54 -33.87
C GLY A 782 -3.55 12.22 -32.40
N ALA A 783 -3.08 13.20 -31.63
CA ALA A 783 -2.76 13.02 -30.21
C ALA A 783 -3.18 14.22 -29.34
N THR A 784 -3.49 13.96 -28.07
CA THR A 784 -3.60 15.00 -27.03
C THR A 784 -3.27 14.41 -25.66
N ASN A 785 -2.75 15.26 -24.77
CA ASN A 785 -2.51 14.90 -23.37
C ASN A 785 -3.76 15.22 -22.54
N TYR A 786 -4.08 14.35 -21.58
CA TYR A 786 -5.21 14.53 -20.66
C TYR A 786 -4.75 14.25 -19.22
N VAL A 787 -5.15 15.09 -18.27
CA VAL A 787 -4.87 14.87 -16.84
C VAL A 787 -5.92 13.91 -16.28
N TYR A 788 -5.54 12.65 -16.06
CA TYR A 788 -6.44 11.63 -15.51
C TYR A 788 -6.71 11.90 -14.03
N THR A 789 -7.96 12.19 -13.70
CA THR A 789 -8.42 12.56 -12.34
C THR A 789 -8.91 11.37 -11.51
N GLY A 790 -8.68 10.13 -11.98
CA GLY A 790 -9.11 8.91 -11.30
C GLY A 790 -10.46 8.36 -11.76
N ALA A 791 -11.30 9.18 -12.40
CA ALA A 791 -12.58 8.76 -12.96
C ALA A 791 -12.44 8.36 -14.44
N ALA A 792 -13.02 7.22 -14.81
CA ALA A 792 -13.11 6.81 -16.21
C ALA A 792 -14.06 7.75 -16.98
N ILE A 793 -13.58 8.35 -18.07
CA ILE A 793 -14.39 9.17 -18.97
C ILE A 793 -14.54 8.51 -20.33
N GLN A 794 -15.70 8.70 -20.97
CA GLN A 794 -15.93 8.23 -22.34
C GLN A 794 -15.45 9.29 -23.32
N VAL A 795 -14.49 8.92 -24.16
CA VAL A 795 -13.94 9.79 -25.20
C VAL A 795 -14.42 9.30 -26.56
N ARG A 796 -14.79 10.24 -27.42
CA ARG A 796 -15.12 10.00 -28.83
C ARG A 796 -14.01 10.52 -29.73
N LEU A 797 -13.53 9.68 -30.65
CA LEU A 797 -12.75 10.10 -31.80
C LEU A 797 -13.68 10.33 -33.00
N ARG A 798 -13.48 11.44 -33.69
CA ARG A 798 -13.95 11.64 -35.08
C ARG A 798 -12.77 11.85 -35.99
N ALA A 799 -12.80 11.26 -37.18
CA ALA A 799 -11.77 11.46 -38.19
C ALA A 799 -12.37 11.63 -39.60
N MET A 800 -11.83 12.59 -40.36
CA MET A 800 -12.17 12.85 -41.75
C MET A 800 -10.90 13.11 -42.57
N PHE A 801 -10.71 12.35 -43.65
CA PHE A 801 -9.49 12.40 -44.44
C PHE A 801 -9.76 12.73 -45.90
N LYS A 802 -9.13 13.80 -46.40
CA LYS A 802 -9.15 14.23 -47.80
C LYS A 802 -7.77 14.79 -48.18
N PRO A 803 -6.81 13.93 -48.57
CA PRO A 803 -5.46 14.37 -48.88
C PRO A 803 -5.35 15.08 -50.23
N THR A 804 -6.25 14.81 -51.18
CA THR A 804 -6.19 15.35 -52.55
C THR A 804 -7.57 15.69 -53.08
N ALA A 805 -7.58 16.39 -54.23
CA ALA A 805 -8.76 16.66 -55.05
C ALA A 805 -9.58 15.40 -55.44
N THR A 806 -8.93 14.23 -55.50
CA THR A 806 -9.52 12.99 -56.05
C THR A 806 -9.49 11.83 -55.05
N THR A 807 -9.11 12.09 -53.80
CA THR A 807 -8.98 11.05 -52.78
C THR A 807 -9.56 11.55 -51.46
N ALA A 808 -10.57 10.86 -50.97
CA ALA A 808 -11.17 11.04 -49.65
C ALA A 808 -11.54 9.68 -49.05
N LYS A 809 -11.57 9.63 -47.72
CA LYS A 809 -12.06 8.48 -46.94
C LYS A 809 -13.38 8.83 -46.27
N ARG A 810 -14.18 7.82 -45.97
CA ARG A 810 -15.41 7.97 -45.19
C ARG A 810 -15.11 8.46 -43.79
N TYR A 811 -16.09 9.15 -43.24
CA TYR A 811 -16.12 9.56 -41.85
C TYR A 811 -15.99 8.36 -40.91
N ALA A 812 -15.12 8.48 -39.91
CA ALA A 812 -15.00 7.50 -38.83
C ALA A 812 -15.40 8.14 -37.49
N GLU A 813 -16.21 7.43 -36.71
CA GLU A 813 -16.56 7.76 -35.32
C GLU A 813 -16.33 6.53 -34.45
N GLU A 814 -15.51 6.69 -33.42
CA GLU A 814 -15.20 5.62 -32.47
C GLU A 814 -15.33 6.13 -31.04
N PHE A 815 -15.69 5.24 -30.13
CA PHE A 815 -15.80 5.53 -28.71
C PHE A 815 -14.82 4.64 -27.94
N GLY A 816 -14.16 5.24 -26.96
CA GLY A 816 -13.23 4.56 -26.07
C GLY A 816 -13.40 5.07 -24.64
N VAL A 817 -12.95 4.27 -23.68
CA VAL A 817 -12.93 4.67 -22.27
C VAL A 817 -11.50 5.03 -21.90
N LEU A 818 -11.29 6.25 -21.42
CA LEU A 818 -9.99 6.69 -20.93
C LEU A 818 -9.71 6.05 -19.57
N THR A 819 -8.54 5.42 -19.45
CA THR A 819 -8.07 4.79 -18.21
C THR A 819 -6.73 5.40 -17.78
N ILE A 820 -6.19 4.94 -16.65
CA ILE A 820 -4.86 5.34 -16.16
C ILE A 820 -3.71 5.02 -17.16
N ASN A 821 -3.93 4.08 -18.09
CA ASN A 821 -2.95 3.74 -19.13
C ASN A 821 -3.13 4.59 -20.41
N GLY A 822 -4.03 5.58 -20.40
CA GLY A 822 -4.42 6.34 -21.58
C GLY A 822 -5.49 5.64 -22.43
N LEU A 823 -5.62 6.11 -23.67
CA LEU A 823 -6.57 5.60 -24.66
C LEU A 823 -5.95 5.62 -26.05
N ILE A 824 -6.05 4.50 -26.76
CA ILE A 824 -5.56 4.37 -28.14
C ILE A 824 -6.76 4.00 -29.01
N PHE A 825 -7.04 4.83 -30.01
CA PHE A 825 -7.95 4.52 -31.11
C PHE A 825 -7.17 3.91 -32.26
N ILE A 826 -7.72 2.88 -32.89
CA ILE A 826 -7.12 2.24 -34.07
C ILE A 826 -8.11 2.37 -35.24
N PRO A 827 -8.35 3.60 -35.73
CA PRO A 827 -9.39 3.84 -36.71
C PRO A 827 -9.05 3.22 -38.05
N VAL A 828 -10.03 2.56 -38.66
CA VAL A 828 -9.95 2.05 -40.04
C VAL A 828 -10.73 3.00 -40.96
N LEU A 829 -10.00 3.77 -41.78
CA LEU A 829 -10.61 4.71 -42.74
C LEU A 829 -10.90 4.02 -44.08
N GLU A 830 -12.19 3.88 -44.42
CA GLU A 830 -12.64 3.30 -45.69
C GLU A 830 -12.62 4.32 -46.84
N ASP A 831 -12.41 3.88 -48.08
CA ASP A 831 -12.46 4.77 -49.24
C ASP A 831 -13.85 5.36 -49.47
N TRP A 832 -13.92 6.68 -49.65
CA TRP A 832 -15.14 7.33 -50.12
C TRP A 832 -15.18 7.27 -51.65
N GLN A 833 -15.49 6.07 -52.17
CA GLN A 833 -15.63 5.76 -53.60
C GLN A 833 -16.33 6.84 -54.45
N PRO A 834 -17.42 7.47 -53.98
CA PRO A 834 -18.13 8.51 -54.74
C PRO A 834 -17.28 9.75 -55.01
N HIS A 835 -16.66 10.31 -53.98
CA HIS A 835 -15.75 11.44 -54.12
C HIS A 835 -14.58 11.06 -55.05
N ASN A 836 -14.04 9.85 -54.86
CA ASN A 836 -12.89 9.36 -55.61
C ASN A 836 -13.20 9.10 -57.09
N THR A 837 -14.46 8.80 -57.42
CA THR A 837 -14.92 8.54 -58.80
C THR A 837 -15.20 9.84 -59.56
N TYR A 838 -15.79 10.85 -58.92
CA TYR A 838 -16.24 12.08 -59.59
C TYR A 838 -15.20 13.22 -59.58
N GLY A 839 -14.09 13.07 -58.86
CA GLY A 839 -12.98 14.05 -58.83
C GLY A 839 -13.43 15.45 -58.39
N ALA A 840 -14.44 15.52 -57.52
CA ALA A 840 -15.04 16.77 -57.05
C ALA A 840 -14.15 17.39 -55.95
N ASP A 841 -13.18 18.20 -56.36
CA ASP A 841 -12.10 18.69 -55.49
C ASP A 841 -12.53 19.70 -54.42
N GLY A 842 -13.77 20.19 -54.46
CA GLY A 842 -14.29 21.20 -53.52
C GLY A 842 -13.64 22.59 -53.65
N ALA A 843 -12.68 22.79 -54.56
CA ALA A 843 -11.93 24.05 -54.68
C ALA A 843 -12.80 25.21 -55.21
N THR A 844 -13.89 24.90 -55.91
CA THR A 844 -14.88 25.88 -56.38
C THR A 844 -15.97 26.27 -55.36
N PHE A 845 -15.99 25.66 -54.16
CA PHE A 845 -16.97 25.96 -53.11
C PHE A 845 -16.29 26.52 -51.85
N ASP A 846 -15.67 27.69 -52.00
CA ASP A 846 -15.32 28.53 -50.86
C ASP A 846 -16.52 29.42 -50.53
N GLN A 847 -17.00 29.39 -49.29
CA GLN A 847 -18.04 30.32 -48.81
C GLN A 847 -17.60 31.79 -48.94
N SER A 848 -16.30 32.07 -48.98
CA SER A 848 -15.76 33.40 -49.25
C SER A 848 -15.99 33.87 -50.70
N ASN A 849 -16.37 32.96 -51.61
CA ASN A 849 -16.63 33.22 -53.04
C ASN A 849 -18.11 33.08 -53.47
N GLY A 850 -19.07 33.05 -52.54
CA GLY A 850 -20.52 33.10 -52.88
C GLY A 850 -21.09 31.80 -53.48
N GLY A 851 -20.63 30.64 -52.99
CA GLY A 851 -21.14 29.34 -53.45
C GLY A 851 -22.65 29.15 -53.21
N SER A 852 -23.33 28.51 -54.16
CA SER A 852 -24.79 28.34 -54.18
C SER A 852 -25.37 27.34 -53.17
N ILE A 853 -24.60 26.92 -52.15
CA ILE A 853 -25.00 25.95 -51.13
C ILE A 853 -24.48 26.46 -49.78
N THR A 854 -25.38 26.77 -48.84
CA THR A 854 -25.04 27.18 -47.48
C THR A 854 -25.74 26.29 -46.46
N TRP A 855 -25.12 26.05 -45.31
CA TRP A 855 -25.73 25.29 -44.24
C TRP A 855 -26.01 26.16 -43.04
N ASP A 856 -27.26 26.13 -42.62
CA ASP A 856 -27.76 26.70 -41.38
C ASP A 856 -27.68 25.63 -40.30
N SER A 857 -26.60 25.65 -39.54
CA SER A 857 -26.34 24.69 -38.47
C SER A 857 -27.30 24.79 -37.29
N ASN A 858 -27.98 25.93 -37.11
CA ASN A 858 -28.93 26.12 -36.01
C ASN A 858 -30.27 25.43 -36.28
N ASN A 859 -30.63 25.34 -37.57
CA ASN A 859 -31.89 24.75 -38.03
C ASN A 859 -31.67 23.40 -38.73
N ASN A 860 -30.44 22.89 -38.76
CA ASN A 860 -30.02 21.76 -39.59
C ASN A 860 -30.59 21.88 -41.02
N LEU A 861 -30.31 22.97 -41.73
CA LEU A 861 -30.93 23.25 -43.03
C LEU A 861 -29.89 23.53 -44.10
N ILE A 862 -29.99 22.86 -45.26
CA ILE A 862 -29.14 23.13 -46.43
C ILE A 862 -29.91 24.10 -47.34
N ARG A 863 -29.43 25.35 -47.45
CA ARG A 863 -29.96 26.39 -48.34
C ARG A 863 -29.22 26.38 -49.66
N PHE A 864 -29.95 26.57 -50.76
CA PHE A 864 -29.37 26.75 -52.09
C PHE A 864 -29.57 28.21 -52.52
N ASP A 865 -28.50 28.96 -52.81
CA ASP A 865 -28.60 30.37 -53.23
C ASP A 865 -29.02 30.49 -54.70
N GLY A 866 -29.94 31.42 -54.98
CA GLY A 866 -30.79 31.50 -56.17
C GLY A 866 -30.14 31.96 -57.47
N SER A 867 -28.80 31.94 -57.59
CA SER A 867 -28.10 32.30 -58.83
C SER A 867 -27.88 31.12 -59.78
N ALA A 868 -28.00 29.87 -59.31
CA ALA A 868 -27.82 28.66 -60.11
C ALA A 868 -29.17 27.99 -60.43
N ALA A 869 -29.53 27.91 -61.72
CA ALA A 869 -30.79 27.29 -62.18
C ALA A 869 -30.80 25.74 -62.08
N THR A 870 -29.70 25.11 -61.66
CA THR A 870 -29.57 23.65 -61.52
C THR A 870 -28.45 23.32 -60.53
N VAL A 871 -28.74 22.51 -59.52
CA VAL A 871 -27.71 21.96 -58.59
C VAL A 871 -27.49 20.50 -58.97
N ASN A 872 -26.33 20.17 -59.52
CA ASN A 872 -25.97 18.78 -59.77
C ASN A 872 -25.37 18.16 -58.49
N GLY A 873 -25.46 16.84 -58.34
CA GLY A 873 -24.92 16.18 -57.14
C GLY A 873 -23.39 16.26 -57.02
N GLN A 874 -22.67 16.58 -58.09
CA GLN A 874 -21.23 16.87 -58.03
C GLN A 874 -20.95 18.12 -57.18
N ALA A 875 -21.80 19.15 -57.24
CA ALA A 875 -21.70 20.34 -56.39
C ALA A 875 -21.94 20.02 -54.90
N VAL A 876 -22.88 19.11 -54.59
CA VAL A 876 -23.16 18.66 -53.22
C VAL A 876 -21.99 17.85 -52.65
N VAL A 877 -21.42 16.94 -53.46
CA VAL A 877 -20.22 16.16 -53.07
C VAL A 877 -19.01 17.07 -52.89
N ALA A 878 -18.82 18.07 -53.77
CA ALA A 878 -17.75 19.07 -53.65
C ALA A 878 -17.86 19.90 -52.36
N TRP A 879 -19.07 20.34 -52.02
CA TRP A 879 -19.35 21.09 -50.78
C TRP A 879 -19.12 20.24 -49.52
N ALA A 880 -19.62 19.00 -49.49
CA ALA A 880 -19.36 18.06 -48.41
C ALA A 880 -17.86 17.77 -48.23
N ALA A 881 -17.14 17.60 -49.34
CA ALA A 881 -15.70 17.36 -49.34
C ALA A 881 -14.88 18.58 -48.86
N TRP A 882 -15.34 19.81 -49.07
CA TRP A 882 -14.74 21.00 -48.48
C TRP A 882 -14.97 21.03 -46.96
N LEU A 883 -16.20 20.79 -46.50
CA LEU A 883 -16.55 20.77 -45.07
C LEU A 883 -15.68 19.78 -44.27
N MET A 884 -15.37 18.62 -44.85
CA MET A 884 -14.47 17.62 -44.24
C MET A 884 -13.07 18.13 -43.90
N THR A 885 -12.62 19.22 -44.53
CA THR A 885 -11.31 19.84 -44.26
C THR A 885 -11.35 20.89 -43.14
N THR A 886 -12.53 21.28 -42.68
CA THR A 886 -12.72 22.41 -41.77
C THR A 886 -12.93 21.98 -40.32
N ALA A 887 -12.55 22.85 -39.37
CA ALA A 887 -12.81 22.65 -37.94
C ALA A 887 -14.32 22.61 -37.61
N ILE A 888 -15.13 23.34 -38.38
CA ILE A 888 -16.58 23.38 -38.22
C ILE A 888 -17.17 22.05 -38.70
N GLY A 889 -16.78 21.57 -39.89
CA GLY A 889 -17.32 20.34 -40.44
C GLY A 889 -17.16 19.12 -39.52
N ILE A 890 -16.02 18.97 -38.84
CA ILE A 890 -15.85 17.80 -37.94
C ILE A 890 -16.72 17.86 -36.69
N ARG A 891 -17.12 19.06 -36.24
CA ARG A 891 -18.00 19.25 -35.08
C ARG A 891 -19.43 18.92 -35.41
N THR A 892 -19.89 19.36 -36.58
CA THR A 892 -21.32 19.48 -36.86
C THR A 892 -21.81 18.60 -38.00
N PHE A 893 -20.94 18.16 -38.93
CA PHE A 893 -21.35 17.57 -40.23
C PHE A 893 -21.46 16.03 -40.33
N PRO A 894 -21.23 15.19 -39.30
CA PRO A 894 -21.14 13.75 -39.55
C PRO A 894 -22.49 13.15 -39.97
N ASN A 895 -22.44 12.31 -41.02
CA ASN A 895 -23.56 11.54 -41.59
C ASN A 895 -24.68 12.31 -42.30
N LEU A 896 -24.49 13.59 -42.65
CA LEU A 896 -25.52 14.35 -43.40
C LEU A 896 -25.61 13.97 -44.89
N VAL A 897 -24.53 13.43 -45.47
CA VAL A 897 -24.47 13.02 -46.90
C VAL A 897 -23.79 11.66 -47.01
N ASP A 898 -24.56 10.59 -47.27
CA ASP A 898 -24.04 9.26 -47.64
C ASP A 898 -24.43 8.94 -49.09
N TYR A 899 -23.47 8.43 -49.86
CA TYR A 899 -23.64 8.09 -51.28
C TYR A 899 -23.11 6.69 -51.52
N THR A 900 -23.95 5.83 -52.10
CA THR A 900 -23.72 4.38 -52.09
C THR A 900 -23.70 3.69 -53.47
N GLY A 901 -23.74 4.42 -54.60
CA GLY A 901 -23.86 3.78 -55.91
C GLY A 901 -23.03 4.37 -57.06
N ILE A 902 -22.48 3.53 -57.94
CA ILE A 902 -21.76 3.93 -59.16
C ILE A 902 -22.77 3.94 -60.32
N GLY A 903 -23.43 5.08 -60.57
CA GLY A 903 -24.49 5.23 -61.60
C GLY A 903 -24.96 6.69 -61.76
N PRO A 904 -25.89 7.00 -62.70
CA PRO A 904 -26.53 8.32 -62.78
C PRO A 904 -27.07 8.70 -61.40
N LEU A 905 -27.02 9.99 -61.07
CA LEU A 905 -27.15 10.53 -59.71
C LEU A 905 -28.48 10.16 -59.02
N GLU A 906 -28.58 8.95 -58.47
CA GLU A 906 -29.65 8.54 -57.57
C GLU A 906 -29.17 8.79 -56.12
N LEU A 907 -29.66 9.88 -55.52
CA LEU A 907 -29.52 10.14 -54.09
C LEU A 907 -30.37 9.10 -53.33
N TYR A 908 -29.78 7.94 -53.03
CA TYR A 908 -30.51 6.77 -52.57
C TYR A 908 -30.92 6.83 -51.08
N ARG A 909 -30.38 7.75 -50.27
CA ARG A 909 -30.80 8.00 -48.88
C ARG A 909 -30.22 9.31 -48.36
N ILE A 910 -31.05 10.33 -48.14
CA ILE A 910 -30.76 11.32 -47.10
C ILE A 910 -31.41 10.76 -45.83
N GLY A 911 -30.61 10.15 -44.96
CA GLY A 911 -31.06 9.68 -43.65
C GLY A 911 -31.26 10.89 -42.74
N VAL A 912 -32.42 11.52 -42.83
CA VAL A 912 -32.74 12.70 -42.03
C VAL A 912 -33.30 12.26 -40.68
N GLN A 913 -32.56 12.44 -39.57
CA GLN A 913 -33.22 12.51 -38.26
C GLN A 913 -33.88 13.89 -38.11
N PRO A 914 -35.11 13.98 -37.58
CA PRO A 914 -35.82 15.25 -37.46
C PRO A 914 -35.00 16.28 -36.66
N PRO A 915 -35.03 17.59 -36.99
CA PRO A 915 -35.79 18.26 -38.05
C PRO A 915 -34.87 18.78 -39.18
N LEU A 916 -35.09 18.37 -40.43
CA LEU A 916 -34.44 19.00 -41.60
C LEU A 916 -35.54 19.33 -42.60
N GLU A 917 -35.61 20.58 -43.05
CA GLU A 917 -36.58 21.08 -44.05
C GLU A 917 -35.80 21.53 -45.31
N ILE A 918 -36.27 21.18 -46.51
CA ILE A 918 -35.71 21.71 -47.77
C ILE A 918 -36.65 22.82 -48.25
N ILE A 919 -36.18 24.07 -48.23
CA ILE A 919 -36.97 25.25 -48.61
C ILE A 919 -36.47 25.77 -49.96
N ASN A 920 -37.39 25.93 -50.92
CA ASN A 920 -37.16 26.75 -52.12
C ASN A 920 -37.74 28.15 -51.87
N ASP A 921 -36.87 29.08 -51.55
CA ASP A 921 -37.17 30.49 -51.28
C ASP A 921 -37.15 31.37 -52.55
N SER A 922 -36.98 30.77 -53.74
CA SER A 922 -36.93 31.47 -55.02
C SER A 922 -38.17 31.23 -55.90
N SER A 923 -38.36 32.11 -56.91
CA SER A 923 -39.38 31.96 -57.96
C SER A 923 -38.99 30.96 -59.07
N ASN A 924 -37.78 30.39 -59.01
CA ASN A 924 -37.28 29.44 -60.00
C ASN A 924 -37.75 28.00 -59.69
N ILE A 925 -37.93 27.19 -60.73
CA ILE A 925 -38.29 25.78 -60.61
C ILE A 925 -37.06 24.98 -60.18
N ILE A 926 -37.10 24.38 -58.99
CA ILE A 926 -36.11 23.37 -58.58
C ILE A 926 -36.59 22.01 -59.09
N VAL A 927 -35.82 21.41 -60.01
CA VAL A 927 -36.03 20.05 -60.51
C VAL A 927 -35.10 19.12 -59.74
N ILE A 928 -35.66 18.27 -58.88
CA ILE A 928 -34.93 17.17 -58.24
C ILE A 928 -35.16 15.94 -59.11
N ALA A 929 -34.29 15.72 -60.09
CA ALA A 929 -34.34 14.52 -60.92
C ALA A 929 -33.70 13.34 -60.17
N ASP A 930 -34.38 12.19 -60.18
CA ASP A 930 -33.87 10.88 -59.72
C ASP A 930 -33.55 10.72 -58.21
N ALA A 931 -34.09 11.56 -57.32
CA ALA A 931 -33.99 11.37 -55.86
C ALA A 931 -35.29 10.83 -55.24
N VAL A 932 -35.18 9.92 -54.26
CA VAL A 932 -36.30 9.46 -53.42
C VAL A 932 -36.28 10.24 -52.11
N LEU A 933 -37.35 10.97 -51.81
CA LEU A 933 -37.56 11.69 -50.55
C LEU A 933 -38.55 10.90 -49.67
N GLU A 934 -38.08 10.32 -48.57
CA GLU A 934 -38.91 9.60 -47.59
C GLU A 934 -38.81 10.24 -46.19
N ARG A 935 -39.95 10.40 -45.51
CA ARG A 935 -40.06 10.67 -44.06
C ARG A 935 -40.84 9.54 -43.41
N THR A 936 -40.43 9.14 -42.21
CA THR A 936 -41.08 8.07 -41.43
C THR A 936 -42.27 8.52 -40.58
N ASP A 937 -42.58 9.82 -40.51
CA ASP A 937 -43.51 10.42 -39.53
C ASP A 937 -44.76 11.12 -40.13
N ALA A 938 -45.07 10.88 -41.41
CA ALA A 938 -46.32 11.27 -42.10
C ALA A 938 -46.68 12.77 -42.20
N ALA A 939 -45.78 13.72 -41.88
CA ALA A 939 -46.01 15.15 -42.15
C ALA A 939 -45.30 15.65 -43.43
N GLY A 940 -45.87 16.68 -44.06
CA GLY A 940 -45.46 17.20 -45.37
C GLY A 940 -43.98 17.55 -45.48
N LEU A 941 -43.34 17.15 -46.57
CA LEU A 941 -41.88 17.13 -46.77
C LEU A 941 -41.36 18.31 -47.60
N ILE A 942 -42.26 19.10 -48.20
CA ILE A 942 -41.93 20.17 -49.14
C ILE A 942 -42.81 21.38 -48.83
N ASN A 943 -42.18 22.50 -48.44
CA ASN A 943 -42.85 23.79 -48.30
C ASN A 943 -42.40 24.73 -49.43
N ALA A 944 -43.23 24.82 -50.47
CA ALA A 944 -43.00 25.70 -51.60
C ALA A 944 -43.42 27.13 -51.21
N GLY A 945 -42.50 27.90 -50.63
CA GLY A 945 -42.77 29.28 -50.23
C GLY A 945 -43.23 30.17 -51.41
N SER A 946 -42.57 30.08 -52.58
CA SER A 946 -42.96 30.89 -53.76
C SER A 946 -42.73 30.27 -55.17
N GLY A 947 -42.21 29.04 -55.28
CA GLY A 947 -41.90 28.38 -56.56
C GLY A 947 -42.40 26.92 -56.66
N THR A 948 -42.54 26.38 -57.87
CA THR A 948 -43.04 25.01 -58.13
C THR A 948 -41.92 23.97 -58.07
N ILE A 949 -42.12 22.85 -57.38
CA ILE A 949 -41.18 21.71 -57.33
C ILE A 949 -41.74 20.55 -58.15
N HIS A 950 -41.02 20.11 -59.18
CA HIS A 950 -41.38 18.95 -60.01
C HIS A 950 -40.60 17.72 -59.52
N ALA A 951 -41.29 16.79 -58.85
CA ALA A 951 -40.77 15.47 -58.50
C ALA A 951 -41.56 14.41 -59.27
N MET A 952 -40.91 13.53 -60.05
CA MET A 952 -41.57 12.41 -60.74
C MET A 952 -41.63 11.19 -59.80
N PRO A 953 -42.78 10.78 -59.27
CA PRO A 953 -42.85 9.63 -58.37
C PRO A 953 -42.93 8.32 -59.18
N ARG A 954 -41.95 7.42 -59.00
CA ARG A 954 -42.12 6.01 -59.36
C ARG A 954 -42.91 5.32 -58.24
N HIS A 955 -44.21 5.15 -58.42
CA HIS A 955 -45.03 4.28 -57.56
C HIS A 955 -44.61 2.82 -57.76
N ASN A 956 -44.11 2.17 -56.71
CA ASN A 956 -43.85 0.73 -56.68
C ASN A 956 -44.60 0.09 -55.50
N THR A 957 -45.94 0.14 -55.55
CA THR A 957 -46.79 -0.57 -54.59
C THR A 957 -46.98 -2.01 -55.07
N GLY A 958 -46.19 -2.94 -54.54
CA GLY A 958 -46.46 -4.36 -54.77
C GLY A 958 -45.41 -5.38 -54.31
N LEU A 959 -44.69 -5.22 -53.19
CA LEU A 959 -43.87 -6.35 -52.67
C LEU A 959 -43.39 -6.25 -51.21
N LEU A 960 -44.20 -5.84 -50.23
CA LEU A 960 -43.76 -5.90 -48.81
C LEU A 960 -44.92 -6.13 -47.83
N VAL A 961 -45.45 -7.36 -47.81
CA VAL A 961 -46.34 -7.82 -46.71
C VAL A 961 -45.82 -9.11 -46.03
N ALA A 962 -44.80 -9.78 -46.58
CA ALA A 962 -44.31 -11.04 -46.00
C ALA A 962 -43.20 -10.89 -44.94
N SER A 963 -42.32 -9.89 -45.03
CA SER A 963 -41.16 -9.75 -44.12
C SER A 963 -41.45 -8.97 -42.84
N SER A 964 -42.42 -8.06 -42.85
CA SER A 964 -42.78 -7.26 -41.67
C SER A 964 -43.51 -8.06 -40.59
N GLN A 965 -44.25 -9.12 -40.95
CA GLN A 965 -44.98 -9.95 -40.00
C GLN A 965 -44.07 -10.85 -39.15
N ALA A 966 -42.96 -11.33 -39.71
CA ALA A 966 -41.99 -12.15 -38.98
C ALA A 966 -41.24 -11.32 -37.92
N ASN A 967 -40.85 -10.09 -38.27
CA ASN A 967 -40.18 -9.18 -37.34
C ASN A 967 -41.11 -8.73 -36.21
N LEU A 968 -42.40 -8.49 -36.50
CA LEU A 968 -43.40 -8.17 -35.47
C LEU A 968 -43.60 -9.32 -34.47
N ASN A 969 -43.58 -10.57 -34.94
CA ASN A 969 -43.70 -11.73 -34.06
C ASN A 969 -42.46 -11.92 -33.18
N ALA A 970 -41.26 -11.68 -33.70
CA ALA A 970 -40.01 -11.76 -32.94
C ALA A 970 -39.94 -10.67 -31.85
N ILE A 971 -40.36 -9.44 -32.17
CA ILE A 971 -40.44 -8.33 -31.21
C ILE A 971 -41.42 -8.64 -30.09
N ASN A 972 -42.60 -9.20 -30.41
CA ASN A 972 -43.58 -9.57 -29.40
C ASN A 972 -43.09 -10.69 -28.46
N ALA A 973 -42.30 -11.66 -28.96
CA ALA A 973 -41.69 -12.69 -28.13
C ALA A 973 -40.61 -12.12 -27.19
N ALA A 974 -39.78 -11.19 -27.66
CA ALA A 974 -38.77 -10.52 -26.84
C ALA A 974 -39.40 -9.66 -25.73
N LEU A 975 -40.49 -8.95 -26.05
CA LEU A 975 -41.28 -8.17 -25.07
C LEU A 975 -41.89 -9.06 -23.96
N ALA A 976 -42.31 -10.28 -24.30
CA ALA A 976 -42.85 -11.22 -23.31
C ALA A 976 -41.78 -11.71 -22.31
N LEU A 977 -40.55 -11.97 -22.78
CA LEU A 977 -39.42 -12.34 -21.94
C LEU A 977 -39.00 -11.20 -21.00
N LEU A 978 -38.92 -9.97 -21.52
CA LEU A 978 -38.67 -8.76 -20.72
C LEU A 978 -39.72 -8.58 -19.61
N GLY A 979 -41.00 -8.91 -19.87
CA GLY A 979 -42.04 -8.88 -18.85
C GLY A 979 -41.83 -9.89 -17.71
N ILE A 980 -41.28 -11.07 -18.01
CA ILE A 980 -40.92 -12.08 -17.00
C ILE A 980 -39.74 -11.61 -16.17
N ASP A 981 -38.71 -11.06 -16.81
CA ASP A 981 -37.52 -10.54 -16.11
C ASP A 981 -37.89 -9.38 -15.17
N ILE A 982 -38.74 -8.46 -15.62
CA ILE A 982 -39.27 -7.37 -14.78
C ILE A 982 -40.05 -7.93 -13.57
N THR A 983 -40.81 -9.00 -13.78
CA THR A 983 -41.56 -9.65 -12.69
C THR A 983 -40.61 -10.29 -11.67
N ASN A 984 -39.58 -10.99 -12.12
CA ASN A 984 -38.56 -11.60 -11.25
C ASN A 984 -37.78 -10.53 -10.46
N ILE A 985 -37.40 -9.43 -11.12
CA ILE A 985 -36.74 -8.29 -10.46
C ILE A 985 -37.65 -7.72 -9.36
N ASN A 986 -38.94 -7.55 -9.63
CA ASN A 986 -39.89 -7.07 -8.62
C ASN A 986 -40.01 -8.03 -7.42
N THR A 987 -39.94 -9.34 -7.64
CA THR A 987 -39.90 -10.33 -6.54
C THR A 987 -38.65 -10.17 -5.70
N VAL A 988 -37.46 -10.09 -6.32
CA VAL A 988 -36.18 -9.88 -5.60
C VAL A 988 -36.19 -8.57 -4.81
N VAL A 989 -36.72 -7.49 -5.38
CA VAL A 989 -36.86 -6.20 -4.69
C VAL A 989 -37.78 -6.33 -3.47
N SER A 990 -38.89 -7.07 -3.58
CA SER A 990 -39.81 -7.33 -2.47
C SER A 990 -39.17 -8.16 -1.36
N ASP A 991 -38.38 -9.18 -1.70
CA ASP A 991 -37.68 -10.02 -0.72
C ASP A 991 -36.63 -9.19 0.05
N ASN A 992 -35.84 -8.39 -0.67
CA ASN A 992 -34.86 -7.48 -0.07
C ASN A 992 -35.53 -6.44 0.86
N GLN A 993 -36.71 -5.92 0.50
CA GLN A 993 -37.47 -5.02 1.37
C GLN A 993 -37.90 -5.71 2.68
N THR A 994 -38.23 -7.00 2.61
CA THR A 994 -38.61 -7.80 3.78
C THR A 994 -37.41 -8.07 4.70
N GLU A 995 -36.26 -8.42 4.13
CA GLU A 995 -35.01 -8.63 4.89
C GLU A 995 -34.55 -7.33 5.58
N ILE A 996 -34.62 -6.19 4.88
CA ILE A 996 -34.31 -4.87 5.45
C ILE A 996 -35.26 -4.53 6.62
N ALA A 997 -36.53 -4.90 6.54
CA ALA A 997 -37.47 -4.69 7.65
C ALA A 997 -37.12 -5.56 8.88
N GLY A 998 -36.65 -6.79 8.66
CA GLY A 998 -36.10 -7.66 9.72
C GLY A 998 -34.89 -7.02 10.40
N ALA A 999 -33.89 -6.61 9.63
CA ALA A 999 -32.68 -5.96 10.15
C ALA A 999 -32.99 -4.68 10.95
N ARG A 1000 -33.97 -3.87 10.52
CA ARG A 1000 -34.42 -2.68 11.28
C ARG A 1000 -35.02 -3.04 12.63
N THR A 1001 -35.71 -4.17 12.72
CA THR A 1001 -36.30 -4.67 13.97
C THR A 1001 -35.19 -5.09 14.94
N ASP A 1002 -34.19 -5.81 14.45
CA ASP A 1002 -33.03 -6.23 15.26
C ASP A 1002 -32.21 -5.04 15.76
N ILE A 1003 -31.96 -4.04 14.91
CA ILE A 1003 -31.28 -2.79 15.29
C ILE A 1003 -32.05 -2.06 16.40
N THR A 1004 -33.39 -2.04 16.31
CA THR A 1004 -34.25 -1.42 17.33
C THR A 1004 -34.12 -2.17 18.67
N ALA A 1005 -34.06 -3.50 18.65
CA ALA A 1005 -33.86 -4.32 19.85
C ALA A 1005 -32.47 -4.07 20.49
N VAL A 1006 -31.42 -3.98 19.68
CA VAL A 1006 -30.07 -3.60 20.16
C VAL A 1006 -30.07 -2.21 20.79
N GLY A 1007 -30.76 -1.23 20.19
CA GLY A 1007 -30.90 0.12 20.75
C GLY A 1007 -31.57 0.12 22.14
N ALA A 1008 -32.57 -0.74 22.35
CA ALA A 1008 -33.21 -0.90 23.66
C ALA A 1008 -32.24 -1.49 24.72
N ILE A 1009 -31.41 -2.46 24.34
CA ILE A 1009 -30.37 -3.03 25.22
C ILE A 1009 -29.34 -1.97 25.59
N VAL A 1010 -28.85 -1.19 24.62
CA VAL A 1010 -27.89 -0.09 24.88
C VAL A 1010 -28.48 0.93 25.86
N THR A 1011 -29.76 1.29 25.69
CA THR A 1011 -30.46 2.21 26.60
C THR A 1011 -30.55 1.64 28.02
N SER A 1012 -30.85 0.35 28.16
CA SER A 1012 -30.87 -0.33 29.46
C SER A 1012 -29.49 -0.34 30.13
N ASN A 1013 -28.43 -0.64 29.37
CA ASN A 1013 -27.06 -0.66 29.90
C ASN A 1013 -26.61 0.75 30.31
N ALA A 1014 -27.00 1.79 29.59
CA ALA A 1014 -26.73 3.18 29.96
C ALA A 1014 -27.39 3.56 31.30
N ALA A 1015 -28.61 3.08 31.55
CA ALA A 1015 -29.27 3.29 32.85
C ALA A 1015 -28.53 2.59 34.00
N VAL A 1016 -28.12 1.34 33.80
CA VAL A 1016 -27.32 0.58 34.80
C VAL A 1016 -25.98 1.27 35.10
N LEU A 1017 -25.31 1.80 34.08
CA LEU A 1017 -24.08 2.59 34.28
C LEU A 1017 -24.33 3.89 35.07
N GLY A 1018 -25.47 4.54 34.86
CA GLY A 1018 -25.89 5.71 35.63
C GLY A 1018 -26.11 5.39 37.12
N ASP A 1019 -26.75 4.26 37.41
CA ASP A 1019 -26.97 3.78 38.78
C ASP A 1019 -25.63 3.45 39.45
N LEU A 1020 -24.74 2.73 38.76
CA LEU A 1020 -23.39 2.42 39.26
C LEU A 1020 -22.57 3.68 39.57
N ASN A 1021 -22.63 4.71 38.73
CA ASN A 1021 -21.95 5.99 39.00
C ASN A 1021 -22.54 6.69 40.24
N THR A 1022 -23.85 6.59 40.44
CA THR A 1022 -24.51 7.13 41.64
C THR A 1022 -24.05 6.38 42.89
N ASP A 1023 -23.95 5.06 42.83
CA ASP A 1023 -23.45 4.22 43.93
C ASP A 1023 -21.99 4.51 44.26
N ILE A 1024 -21.13 4.68 43.24
CA ILE A 1024 -19.73 5.09 43.42
C ILE A 1024 -19.65 6.45 44.12
N GLY A 1025 -20.45 7.44 43.69
CA GLY A 1025 -20.53 8.74 44.37
C GLY A 1025 -20.96 8.65 45.83
N ASN A 1026 -21.93 7.78 46.14
CA ASN A 1026 -22.36 7.52 47.52
C ASN A 1026 -21.25 6.85 48.37
N ILE A 1027 -20.45 5.96 47.77
CA ILE A 1027 -19.31 5.33 48.43
C ILE A 1027 -18.23 6.38 48.74
N ASP A 1028 -17.92 7.28 47.82
CA ASP A 1028 -16.93 8.35 48.02
C ASP A 1028 -17.32 9.29 49.18
N VAL A 1029 -18.60 9.63 49.29
CA VAL A 1029 -19.12 10.43 50.43
C VAL A 1029 -18.93 9.70 51.77
N LYS A 1030 -19.17 8.37 51.81
CA LYS A 1030 -18.94 7.55 53.00
C LYS A 1030 -17.46 7.48 53.35
N ILE A 1031 -16.58 7.28 52.36
CA ILE A 1031 -15.12 7.27 52.55
C ILE A 1031 -14.64 8.60 53.14
N THR A 1032 -15.12 9.72 52.59
CA THR A 1032 -14.78 11.06 53.08
C THR A 1032 -15.20 11.26 54.54
N THR A 1033 -16.39 10.76 54.91
CA THR A 1033 -16.89 10.81 56.29
C THR A 1033 -15.99 9.98 57.23
N ILE A 1034 -15.64 8.75 56.83
CA ILE A 1034 -14.75 7.87 57.61
C ILE A 1034 -13.37 8.52 57.79
N GLN A 1035 -12.82 9.15 56.75
CA GLN A 1035 -11.54 9.88 56.86
C GLN A 1035 -11.62 11.04 57.87
N GLY A 1036 -12.76 11.74 57.92
CA GLY A 1036 -13.04 12.76 58.93
C GLY A 1036 -13.05 12.19 60.35
N ASP A 1037 -13.77 11.09 60.57
CA ASP A 1037 -13.85 10.41 61.88
C ASP A 1037 -12.48 9.90 62.35
N VAL A 1038 -11.68 9.31 61.45
CA VAL A 1038 -10.31 8.86 61.75
C VAL A 1038 -9.42 10.04 62.15
N SER A 1039 -9.55 11.18 61.48
CA SER A 1039 -8.80 12.40 61.81
C SER A 1039 -9.20 12.96 63.19
N ALA A 1040 -10.49 12.92 63.52
CA ALA A 1040 -11.00 13.31 64.84
C ALA A 1040 -10.50 12.37 65.95
N LEU A 1041 -10.48 11.06 65.71
CA LEU A 1041 -9.90 10.07 66.62
C LEU A 1041 -8.40 10.28 66.84
N GLY A 1042 -7.65 10.59 65.78
CA GLY A 1042 -6.22 10.95 65.88
C GLY A 1042 -6.00 12.18 66.77
N THR A 1043 -6.86 13.20 66.63
CA THR A 1043 -6.82 14.40 67.48
C THR A 1043 -7.14 14.07 68.95
N LEU A 1044 -8.16 13.26 69.20
CA LEU A 1044 -8.51 12.80 70.54
C LEU A 1044 -7.38 11.99 71.18
N SER A 1045 -6.76 11.09 70.41
CA SER A 1045 -5.60 10.30 70.86
C SER A 1045 -4.44 11.20 71.29
N ASN A 1046 -4.11 12.22 70.49
CA ASN A 1046 -3.08 13.20 70.83
C ASN A 1046 -3.42 14.01 72.09
N ASN A 1047 -4.69 14.40 72.27
CA ASN A 1047 -5.15 15.10 73.47
C ASN A 1047 -5.02 14.21 74.72
N ILE A 1048 -5.40 12.94 74.63
CA ILE A 1048 -5.22 11.96 75.73
C ILE A 1048 -3.73 11.79 76.06
N LEU A 1049 -2.87 11.71 75.04
CA LEU A 1049 -1.42 11.63 75.22
C LEU A 1049 -0.85 12.88 75.92
N GLY A 1050 -1.37 14.06 75.58
CA GLY A 1050 -1.07 15.33 76.23
C GLY A 1050 -1.47 15.33 77.70
N ILE A 1051 -2.70 14.94 78.01
CA ILE A 1051 -3.22 14.82 79.39
C ILE A 1051 -2.39 13.80 80.19
N ALA A 1052 -2.05 12.65 79.62
CA ALA A 1052 -1.20 11.65 80.27
C ALA A 1052 0.20 12.20 80.56
N THR A 1053 0.75 13.00 79.65
CA THR A 1053 2.05 13.66 79.82
C THR A 1053 1.99 14.72 80.92
N ASP A 1054 0.92 15.50 80.98
CA ASP A 1054 0.74 16.52 82.02
C ASP A 1054 0.44 15.92 83.39
N ASN A 1055 -0.34 14.83 83.46
CA ASN A 1055 -0.52 14.04 84.67
C ASN A 1055 0.80 13.43 85.15
N LYS A 1056 1.68 13.00 84.24
CA LYS A 1056 3.03 12.54 84.59
C LYS A 1056 3.91 13.67 85.14
N LYS A 1057 3.74 14.91 84.64
CA LYS A 1057 4.41 16.10 85.22
C LYS A 1057 3.84 16.45 86.59
N LEU A 1058 2.53 16.40 86.78
CA LEU A 1058 1.87 16.62 88.06
C LEU A 1058 2.27 15.56 89.10
N LEU A 1059 2.28 14.28 88.73
CA LEU A 1059 2.78 13.21 89.61
C LEU A 1059 4.26 13.39 89.97
N ARG A 1060 5.10 13.87 89.04
CA ARG A 1060 6.49 14.25 89.37
C ARG A 1060 6.54 15.47 90.29
N ALA A 1061 5.67 16.44 90.10
CA ALA A 1061 5.58 17.62 90.97
C ALA A 1061 5.10 17.23 92.37
N ASP A 1062 4.12 16.35 92.51
CA ASP A 1062 3.61 15.83 93.78
C ASP A 1062 4.62 14.92 94.48
N ILE A 1063 5.37 14.10 93.74
CA ILE A 1063 6.48 13.31 94.29
C ILE A 1063 7.60 14.24 94.77
N ASN A 1064 7.92 15.30 94.01
CA ASN A 1064 8.91 16.29 94.42
C ASN A 1064 8.41 17.15 95.60
N PHE A 1065 7.12 17.45 95.64
CA PHE A 1065 6.48 18.16 96.76
C PHE A 1065 6.47 17.28 98.01
N ALA A 1066 6.12 16.00 97.89
CA ALA A 1066 6.19 15.03 98.99
C ALA A 1066 7.62 14.78 99.47
N ALA A 1067 8.61 14.77 98.56
CA ALA A 1067 10.03 14.71 98.92
C ALA A 1067 10.51 16.00 99.60
N SER A 1068 9.96 17.17 99.22
CA SER A 1068 10.24 18.44 99.91
C SER A 1068 9.52 18.56 101.26
N LEU A 1069 8.33 17.96 101.41
CA LEU A 1069 7.58 17.90 102.67
C LEU A 1069 8.21 16.93 103.67
N ALA A 1070 8.80 15.81 103.19
CA ALA A 1070 9.56 14.88 104.02
C ALA A 1070 10.85 15.51 104.56
N ASN A 1071 11.44 16.47 103.86
CA ASN A 1071 12.58 17.26 104.35
C ASN A 1071 12.17 18.45 105.24
N PHE A 1072 10.86 18.78 105.34
CA PHE A 1072 10.35 19.90 106.14
C PHE A 1072 9.75 19.45 107.49
N TYR A 1073 9.74 18.15 107.78
CA TYR A 1073 9.20 17.57 109.01
C TYR A 1073 10.27 17.18 110.05
N GLU A 1074 11.43 17.85 110.03
CA GLU A 1074 12.44 17.79 111.10
C GLU A 1074 12.51 19.05 111.99
N GLU A 1075 11.80 20.14 111.70
CA GLU A 1075 11.80 21.32 112.58
C GLU A 1075 10.42 21.98 112.73
N GLY A 1076 9.86 21.86 113.95
CA GLY A 1076 9.14 22.94 114.64
C GLY A 1076 7.87 23.56 114.02
N THR A 1077 6.72 23.20 114.61
CA THR A 1077 5.53 24.06 114.89
C THR A 1077 5.43 25.42 114.18
N THR A 1078 4.33 25.68 113.45
CA THR A 1078 3.26 26.66 113.78
C THR A 1078 2.18 26.71 112.68
N THR A 1079 0.92 26.81 113.12
CA THR A 1079 -0.34 27.25 112.49
C THR A 1079 -0.25 28.20 111.29
N ILE A 1080 -1.20 28.10 110.32
CA ILE A 1080 -1.84 29.18 109.49
C ILE A 1080 -2.75 28.47 108.45
N LEU A 1081 -4.08 28.36 108.62
CA LEU A 1081 -5.16 29.28 108.24
C LEU A 1081 -5.00 29.94 106.85
N MET A 1082 -5.90 29.69 105.88
CA MET A 1082 -6.45 30.67 104.91
C MET A 1082 -7.22 29.95 103.79
N THR A 1083 -8.54 29.94 103.85
CA THR A 1083 -9.52 30.84 103.17
C THR A 1083 -9.98 30.37 101.79
N LYS A 1084 -11.20 29.84 101.84
CA LYS A 1084 -12.23 29.68 100.82
C LYS A 1084 -12.50 31.00 100.08
N ASN A 1085 -12.38 31.00 98.75
CA ASN A 1085 -12.93 32.02 97.88
C ASN A 1085 -13.45 31.33 96.60
N MET A 1086 -14.77 31.13 96.53
CA MET A 1086 -15.45 30.81 95.27
C MET A 1086 -16.57 31.82 95.09
N ALA A 1087 -16.35 32.75 94.16
CA ALA A 1087 -17.37 33.64 93.63
C ALA A 1087 -17.37 33.49 92.10
N GLY A 1088 -18.53 33.05 91.59
CA GLY A 1088 -19.19 33.45 90.34
C GLY A 1088 -18.39 33.49 89.03
N GLY A 1089 -18.85 32.70 88.06
CA GLY A 1089 -18.48 32.87 86.65
C GLY A 1089 -19.14 31.88 85.71
N THR A 1090 -20.44 32.09 85.46
CA THR A 1090 -21.18 31.81 84.22
C THR A 1090 -20.70 30.71 83.25
N GLY A 1091 -21.59 29.74 83.03
CA GLY A 1091 -22.07 29.35 81.70
C GLY A 1091 -21.08 28.71 80.74
N LEU A 1092 -21.30 27.43 80.46
CA LEU A 1092 -21.34 26.83 79.12
C LEU A 1092 -21.56 25.33 79.31
N GLY A 1093 -22.73 24.85 78.91
CA GLY A 1093 -22.97 23.43 78.73
C GLY A 1093 -22.31 22.97 77.44
N LEU A 1094 -21.58 21.85 77.53
CA LEU A 1094 -21.21 20.93 76.46
C LEU A 1094 -20.60 19.69 77.16
N PRO A 1095 -20.60 18.51 76.55
CA PRO A 1095 -21.36 18.06 75.38
C PRO A 1095 -22.59 17.23 75.75
#